data_AF-V4JI07-F1
#
_entry.id   AF-V4JI07-F1
#
_cell.length_a   1.000
_cell.length_b   1.000
_cell.length_c   1.000
_cell.angle_alpha   90.00
_cell.angle_beta   90.00
_cell.angle_gamma   90.00
#
_symmetry.space_group_name_H-M   'P 1'
#
loop_
_entity.id
_entity.type
_entity.pdbx_description
1 polymer ?
#
loop_
_entity_poly.entity_id
_entity_poly.type
_entity_poly.pdbx_seq_one_letter_code
_entity_poly.pdbx_strand_id
1 'polypeptide(L)'
;MNYSLHPSVGVARLGNSDGQFYLAPDQIGGLPYEADELGNKIDTPVSQFKDDEGRIRRQGQPFKIIDENNNELTLSSDKVKAITWTVHVANKKAAWYEFNELQGNLLFGEDNSYKKRGTPWRNKDADDRRALIIDPGPRTISGANDQANFDEASAPSNYPVSFPPKPCQGTEVKTLGNILTDNEGRLVVIGGFGNAGGNEPLESYGGADTWHDDIADGTVYCTVTFNDGKELKLSAWVIVGSPDFAPEIVNISNLSDTMFDVAVREQNLCPELFQGGEFQTSYPANYYRDIEPIIQRISRYQWVSNVQSMSAFVSNIFDFKDNSEDNKANREAYFNYFRQPVDPATMQQIPPLEQTNQQLFEHGTEGHLPLMPMNSGSNSVSNAEDNIVDKFLTLTQTQYFLLSQWAEGNFSSEKPAEPTSAQDDFGVFYADQSSVGNCVGLPMCPGIEVTWSMQNPAVYAAPYVIKDQSMGNGFPSGLDPERDECEGGGCQPGDLTKRMACPWQADFFNCTIQNVNFTDPTVNKVNEGTEEDPNMVPLAPTYYSYWWPPQSPWDVLTNQYDDQSLTHLPAGQQVNYARGINSFVQMVEHWSALGFIRNQNTEEPNFPFFTESERNHQLFAYKDVPVSDITGNQQDDGTDIPVFYIPDDVKSHLSSGCAKAKALLNGLEKKMAQPITAKPAIKKVPRSGTRTRR
;
A
#
# COMPACT_ATOMS: atom_id res chain seq x y z
N MET A 1 23.93 16.85 -20.80
CA MET A 1 22.58 16.54 -20.28
C MET A 1 22.57 15.05 -20.08
N ASN A 2 22.43 14.65 -18.82
CA ASN A 2 22.32 13.25 -18.45
C ASN A 2 20.84 12.96 -18.25
N TYR A 3 20.20 12.38 -19.25
CA TYR A 3 18.79 12.01 -19.17
C TYR A 3 18.63 10.72 -18.38
N SER A 4 17.56 10.64 -17.59
CA SER A 4 17.15 9.49 -16.80
C SER A 4 15.65 9.24 -16.95
N LEU A 5 15.22 8.04 -16.57
CA LEU A 5 13.84 7.61 -16.67
C LEU A 5 13.12 7.83 -15.34
N HIS A 6 11.99 8.54 -15.37
CA HIS A 6 11.24 8.92 -14.19
C HIS A 6 9.74 8.61 -14.32
N PRO A 7 9.09 8.14 -13.25
CA PRO A 7 9.69 7.80 -11.95
C PRO A 7 10.65 6.59 -12.05
N SER A 8 11.65 6.54 -11.16
CA SER A 8 12.56 5.39 -11.04
C SER A 8 11.83 4.12 -10.59
N VAL A 9 10.77 4.28 -9.78
CA VAL A 9 9.79 3.24 -9.46
C VAL A 9 8.40 3.82 -9.67
N GLY A 10 7.71 3.33 -10.69
CA GLY A 10 6.35 3.73 -11.02
C GLY A 10 5.27 2.97 -10.26
N VAL A 11 4.10 3.61 -10.04
CA VAL A 11 2.97 3.02 -9.30
C VAL A 11 1.70 3.08 -10.13
N ALA A 12 1.32 1.93 -10.68
CA ALA A 12 0.00 1.70 -11.28
C ALA A 12 -0.94 1.08 -10.24
N ARG A 13 -2.26 1.17 -10.45
CA ARG A 13 -3.25 0.57 -9.54
C ARG A 13 -4.35 -0.16 -10.28
N LEU A 14 -4.77 -1.28 -9.69
CA LEU A 14 -5.84 -2.13 -10.20
C LEU A 14 -7.17 -1.36 -10.32
N GLY A 15 -8.03 -1.85 -11.22
CA GLY A 15 -9.37 -1.30 -11.45
C GLY A 15 -10.18 -2.25 -12.33
N ASN A 16 -11.44 -2.48 -12.00
CA ASN A 16 -12.29 -3.44 -12.69
C ASN A 16 -13.09 -2.88 -13.89
N SER A 17 -12.86 -1.63 -14.29
CA SER A 17 -13.45 -1.06 -15.51
C SER A 17 -12.66 -1.49 -16.77
N ASP A 18 -13.39 -1.83 -17.84
CA ASP A 18 -12.80 -2.44 -19.06
C ASP A 18 -12.12 -1.42 -20.00
N GLY A 19 -12.46 -0.13 -19.92
CA GLY A 19 -12.09 0.83 -20.97
C GLY A 19 -11.53 2.18 -20.50
N GLN A 20 -11.85 2.62 -19.28
CA GLN A 20 -11.40 3.92 -18.79
C GLN A 20 -10.34 3.76 -17.70
N PHE A 21 -9.29 4.57 -17.80
CA PHE A 21 -8.24 4.70 -16.80
C PHE A 21 -7.97 6.19 -16.57
N TYR A 22 -7.14 6.48 -15.57
CA TYR A 22 -6.60 7.80 -15.28
C TYR A 22 -5.09 7.68 -15.04
N LEU A 23 -4.35 8.79 -15.11
CA LEU A 23 -2.91 8.79 -14.88
C LEU A 23 -2.58 8.99 -13.40
N ALA A 24 -1.50 8.36 -12.95
CA ALA A 24 -0.97 8.49 -11.61
C ALA A 24 -0.71 9.96 -11.23
N PRO A 25 -0.81 10.32 -9.94
CA PRO A 25 -0.49 11.66 -9.46
C PRO A 25 0.99 11.99 -9.69
N ASP A 26 1.29 13.28 -9.79
CA ASP A 26 2.67 13.81 -9.88
C ASP A 26 3.14 14.46 -8.57
N GLN A 27 2.35 14.35 -7.49
CA GLN A 27 2.68 14.79 -6.13
C GLN A 27 2.26 13.77 -5.07
N ILE A 28 2.92 13.79 -3.91
CA ILE A 28 2.53 13.01 -2.73
C ILE A 28 1.21 13.57 -2.18
N GLY A 29 0.21 12.72 -1.99
CA GLY A 29 -1.15 13.14 -1.58
C GLY A 29 -1.91 13.85 -2.70
N GLY A 30 -1.44 13.77 -3.94
CA GLY A 30 -2.10 14.34 -5.11
C GLY A 30 -3.22 13.43 -5.62
N LEU A 31 -4.26 14.03 -6.19
CA LEU A 31 -5.24 13.28 -6.98
C LEU A 31 -4.59 12.82 -8.30
N PRO A 32 -5.00 11.64 -8.82
CA PRO A 32 -4.67 11.25 -10.19
C PRO A 32 -5.27 12.23 -11.21
N TYR A 33 -4.82 12.16 -12.46
CA TYR A 33 -5.26 13.04 -13.55
C TYR A 33 -6.11 12.32 -14.59
N GLU A 34 -7.10 13.00 -15.13
CA GLU A 34 -7.87 12.49 -16.26
C GLU A 34 -6.96 12.19 -17.48
N ALA A 35 -7.35 11.21 -18.28
CA ALA A 35 -6.60 10.75 -19.45
C ALA A 35 -7.56 10.46 -20.60
N ASP A 36 -7.10 10.66 -21.83
CA ASP A 36 -7.80 10.09 -22.98
C ASP A 36 -7.45 8.60 -23.17
N GLU A 37 -8.10 7.94 -24.14
CA GLU A 37 -7.91 6.51 -24.43
C GLU A 37 -6.49 6.16 -24.88
N LEU A 38 -5.71 7.17 -25.30
CA LEU A 38 -4.33 7.04 -25.75
C LEU A 38 -3.32 7.42 -24.66
N GLY A 39 -3.79 7.67 -23.43
CA GLY A 39 -2.93 8.00 -22.29
C GLY A 39 -2.34 9.41 -22.32
N ASN A 40 -2.89 10.32 -23.14
CA ASN A 40 -2.51 11.73 -23.05
C ASN A 40 -3.11 12.33 -21.77
N LYS A 41 -2.26 12.99 -20.97
CA LYS A 41 -2.69 13.68 -19.74
C LYS A 41 -3.66 14.80 -20.10
N ILE A 42 -4.84 14.77 -19.50
CA ILE A 42 -5.76 15.90 -19.43
C ILE A 42 -5.45 16.58 -18.10
N ASP A 43 -5.07 17.86 -18.12
CA ASP A 43 -4.63 18.58 -16.91
C ASP A 43 -5.82 18.98 -16.02
N THR A 44 -6.53 17.96 -15.57
CA THR A 44 -7.71 18.02 -14.71
C THR A 44 -7.60 16.85 -13.76
N PRO A 45 -7.55 17.10 -12.44
CA PRO A 45 -7.63 16.02 -11.45
C PRO A 45 -8.87 15.17 -11.69
N VAL A 46 -8.75 13.87 -11.46
CA VAL A 46 -9.85 12.92 -11.59
C VAL A 46 -11.04 13.44 -10.82
N SER A 47 -12.24 13.37 -11.39
CA SER A 47 -13.47 13.73 -10.66
C SER A 47 -14.27 12.51 -10.24
N GLN A 48 -14.14 11.41 -10.97
CA GLN A 48 -14.83 10.14 -10.74
C GLN A 48 -13.82 8.97 -10.82
N PHE A 49 -13.74 8.20 -9.75
CA PHE A 49 -12.87 7.02 -9.69
C PHE A 49 -13.54 5.77 -10.27
N LYS A 50 -14.86 5.77 -10.40
CA LYS A 50 -15.64 4.67 -10.96
C LYS A 50 -16.37 5.07 -12.23
N ASP A 51 -16.60 4.09 -13.09
CA ASP A 51 -17.49 4.24 -14.25
C ASP A 51 -18.97 4.16 -13.85
N ASP A 52 -19.85 4.36 -14.83
CA ASP A 52 -21.31 4.33 -14.66
C ASP A 52 -21.86 2.95 -14.21
N GLU A 53 -21.11 1.87 -14.40
CA GLU A 53 -21.44 0.52 -13.90
C GLU A 53 -20.93 0.30 -12.46
N GLY A 54 -20.33 1.32 -11.84
CA GLY A 54 -19.77 1.26 -10.49
C GLY A 54 -18.46 0.48 -10.41
N ARG A 55 -17.73 0.35 -11.52
CA ARG A 55 -16.43 -0.32 -11.58
C ARG A 55 -15.31 0.71 -11.47
N ILE A 56 -14.31 0.41 -10.68
CA ILE A 56 -13.12 1.24 -10.47
C ILE A 56 -12.32 1.35 -11.77
N ARG A 57 -12.01 2.58 -12.18
CA ARG A 57 -11.09 2.88 -13.28
C ARG A 57 -9.66 2.58 -12.83
N ARG A 58 -8.83 2.07 -13.75
CA ARG A 58 -7.42 1.74 -13.45
C ARG A 58 -6.58 3.01 -13.33
N GLN A 59 -5.52 2.99 -12.52
CA GLN A 59 -4.48 4.02 -12.54
C GLN A 59 -3.32 3.56 -13.42
N GLY A 60 -3.04 4.31 -14.48
CA GLY A 60 -1.87 4.13 -15.34
C GLY A 60 -0.70 5.00 -14.90
N GLN A 61 0.51 4.46 -14.87
CA GLN A 61 1.72 5.21 -14.55
C GLN A 61 2.40 5.72 -15.83
N PRO A 62 2.46 7.04 -16.07
CA PRO A 62 3.28 7.59 -17.12
C PRO A 62 4.77 7.55 -16.75
N PHE A 63 5.64 7.34 -17.73
CA PHE A 63 7.08 7.43 -17.60
C PHE A 63 7.66 8.46 -18.58
N LYS A 64 8.58 9.28 -18.08
CA LYS A 64 9.20 10.40 -18.79
C LYS A 64 10.71 10.28 -18.79
N ILE A 65 11.33 10.81 -19.84
CA ILE A 65 12.79 10.87 -19.96
C ILE A 65 13.19 12.33 -19.73
N ILE A 66 13.72 12.64 -18.55
CA ILE A 66 14.04 14.01 -18.15
C ILE A 66 15.48 14.14 -17.69
N ASP A 67 16.04 15.33 -17.79
CA ASP A 67 17.30 15.71 -17.15
C ASP A 67 17.08 16.46 -15.83
N GLU A 68 18.17 16.82 -15.15
CA GLU A 68 18.14 17.55 -13.87
C GLU A 68 17.45 18.92 -13.95
N ASN A 69 17.35 19.52 -15.15
CA ASN A 69 16.70 20.81 -15.38
C ASN A 69 15.25 20.66 -15.84
N ASN A 70 14.69 19.45 -15.75
CA ASN A 70 13.34 19.12 -16.22
C ASN A 70 13.16 19.27 -17.74
N ASN A 71 14.24 19.23 -18.53
CA ASN A 71 14.10 19.12 -19.98
C ASN A 71 13.67 17.70 -20.33
N GLU A 72 12.60 17.56 -21.10
CA GLU A 72 12.06 16.26 -21.47
C GLU A 72 12.48 15.83 -22.89
N LEU A 73 12.83 14.55 -23.05
CA LEU A 73 12.94 13.91 -24.37
C LEU A 73 11.66 13.19 -24.73
N THR A 74 11.14 13.54 -25.90
CA THR A 74 9.97 12.93 -26.53
C THR A 74 10.27 12.66 -28.02
N LEU A 75 9.31 12.07 -28.73
CA LEU A 75 9.39 11.91 -30.19
C LEU A 75 9.43 13.24 -30.95
N SER A 76 8.97 14.35 -30.36
CA SER A 76 8.98 15.67 -30.97
C SER A 76 10.31 16.42 -30.82
N SER A 77 11.26 15.87 -30.07
CA SER A 77 12.58 16.46 -29.85
C SER A 77 13.50 16.36 -31.09
N ASP A 78 14.12 17.47 -31.53
CA ASP A 78 14.88 17.62 -32.80
C ASP A 78 15.92 16.53 -33.13
N LYS A 79 16.47 15.84 -32.12
CA LYS A 79 17.53 14.83 -32.28
C LYS A 79 17.03 13.40 -32.10
N VAL A 80 15.80 13.20 -31.63
CA VAL A 80 15.23 11.89 -31.37
C VAL A 80 14.70 11.31 -32.67
N LYS A 81 15.17 10.11 -33.01
CA LYS A 81 14.70 9.33 -34.17
C LYS A 81 13.59 8.36 -33.76
N ALA A 82 13.75 7.71 -32.62
CA ALA A 82 12.81 6.74 -32.10
C ALA A 82 12.95 6.61 -30.57
N ILE A 83 11.85 6.27 -29.92
CA ILE A 83 11.79 5.83 -28.53
C ILE A 83 11.12 4.46 -28.52
N THR A 84 11.80 3.49 -27.92
CA THR A 84 11.32 2.11 -27.79
C THR A 84 11.27 1.73 -26.31
N TRP A 85 10.14 1.21 -25.89
CA TRP A 85 9.88 0.78 -24.52
C TRP A 85 9.81 -0.73 -24.46
N THR A 86 10.40 -1.36 -23.44
CA THR A 86 10.20 -2.77 -23.13
C THR A 86 9.85 -2.92 -21.66
N VAL A 87 8.69 -3.48 -21.37
CA VAL A 87 8.20 -3.66 -20.00
C VAL A 87 7.99 -5.14 -19.74
N HIS A 88 8.43 -5.63 -18.58
CA HIS A 88 8.23 -7.02 -18.16
C HIS A 88 7.76 -7.04 -16.72
N VAL A 89 6.46 -7.32 -16.53
CA VAL A 89 5.82 -7.47 -15.22
C VAL A 89 5.49 -8.94 -14.97
N ALA A 90 5.54 -9.37 -13.72
CA ALA A 90 5.14 -10.72 -13.31
C ALA A 90 4.54 -10.72 -11.90
N ASN A 91 3.86 -11.82 -11.55
CA ASN A 91 3.36 -12.10 -10.21
C ASN A 91 3.99 -13.40 -9.71
N LYS A 92 4.80 -13.32 -8.66
CA LYS A 92 5.46 -14.48 -8.03
C LYS A 92 4.81 -14.93 -6.71
N LYS A 93 3.66 -14.36 -6.32
CA LYS A 93 3.07 -14.59 -4.99
C LYS A 93 2.78 -16.05 -4.68
N ALA A 94 2.18 -16.77 -5.63
CA ALA A 94 1.86 -18.18 -5.47
C ALA A 94 3.12 -19.08 -5.42
N ALA A 95 4.23 -18.61 -5.98
CA ALA A 95 5.53 -19.28 -5.99
C ALA A 95 6.42 -18.92 -4.78
N TRP A 96 5.96 -18.07 -3.87
CA TRP A 96 6.78 -17.59 -2.74
C TRP A 96 6.41 -18.25 -1.41
N TYR A 97 7.14 -17.90 -0.36
CA TYR A 97 6.85 -18.31 1.02
C TYR A 97 5.51 -17.75 1.51
N GLU A 98 4.91 -18.43 2.50
CA GLU A 98 3.83 -17.84 3.29
C GLU A 98 4.34 -16.59 4.03
N PHE A 99 3.47 -15.59 4.19
CA PHE A 99 3.83 -14.42 4.98
C PHE A 99 3.74 -14.77 6.46
N ASN A 100 4.85 -14.63 7.19
CA ASN A 100 4.96 -14.83 8.64
C ASN A 100 5.65 -13.62 9.28
N GLU A 101 4.98 -12.46 9.20
CA GLU A 101 5.42 -11.16 9.69
C GLU A 101 6.88 -10.81 9.31
N LEU A 102 7.81 -10.90 10.26
CA LEU A 102 9.21 -10.55 10.05
C LEU A 102 10.11 -11.74 9.70
N GLN A 103 9.60 -12.98 9.66
CA GLN A 103 10.39 -14.12 9.20
C GLN A 103 10.77 -13.95 7.72
N GLY A 104 12.03 -14.21 7.40
CA GLY A 104 12.63 -13.99 6.09
C GLY A 104 13.29 -12.62 5.93
N ASN A 105 13.06 -11.68 6.84
CA ASN A 105 13.68 -10.35 6.75
C ASN A 105 15.15 -10.39 7.18
N LEU A 106 16.03 -10.32 6.18
CA LEU A 106 17.49 -10.40 6.35
C LEU A 106 18.11 -9.16 6.99
N LEU A 107 17.36 -8.06 7.20
CA LEU A 107 17.82 -6.98 8.08
C LEU A 107 18.02 -7.47 9.52
N PHE A 108 17.34 -8.56 9.91
CA PHE A 108 17.54 -9.24 11.19
C PHE A 108 18.56 -10.40 11.10
N GLY A 109 19.41 -10.40 10.08
CA GLY A 109 20.48 -11.39 9.89
C GLY A 109 20.03 -12.73 9.31
N GLU A 110 21.02 -13.53 8.94
CA GLU A 110 20.84 -14.80 8.22
C GLU A 110 20.03 -15.85 9.00
N ASP A 111 20.08 -15.84 10.32
CA ASP A 111 19.29 -16.74 11.17
C ASP A 111 17.78 -16.46 11.09
N ASN A 112 17.40 -15.27 10.60
CA ASN A 112 16.02 -14.92 10.29
C ASN A 112 15.63 -15.20 8.84
N SER A 113 16.51 -15.76 8.00
CA SER A 113 16.15 -16.18 6.62
C SER A 113 15.00 -17.19 6.62
N TYR A 114 14.20 -17.20 5.54
CA TYR A 114 13.05 -18.11 5.40
C TYR A 114 13.44 -19.57 5.65
N LYS A 115 14.58 -19.99 5.09
CA LYS A 115 15.11 -21.35 5.24
C LYS A 115 15.47 -21.69 6.69
N LYS A 116 16.08 -20.75 7.43
CA LYS A 116 16.48 -20.98 8.83
C LYS A 116 15.30 -20.96 9.79
N ARG A 117 14.29 -20.13 9.50
CA ARG A 117 13.01 -20.12 10.23
C ARG A 117 12.10 -21.29 9.88
N GLY A 118 12.40 -22.02 8.80
CA GLY A 118 11.56 -23.11 8.32
C GLY A 118 10.21 -22.62 7.79
N THR A 119 10.16 -21.39 7.27
CA THR A 119 8.94 -20.81 6.75
C THR A 119 8.43 -21.64 5.57
N PRO A 120 7.16 -22.07 5.56
CA PRO A 120 6.63 -22.91 4.50
C PRO A 120 6.49 -22.12 3.19
N TRP A 121 6.65 -22.84 2.08
CA TRP A 121 6.29 -22.35 0.76
C TRP A 121 4.77 -22.36 0.60
N ARG A 122 4.20 -21.35 -0.06
CA ARG A 122 2.88 -21.49 -0.68
C ARG A 122 2.96 -22.55 -1.76
N ASN A 123 1.86 -23.28 -1.95
CA ASN A 123 1.76 -24.40 -2.88
C ASN A 123 2.93 -25.37 -2.70
N LYS A 124 3.23 -25.75 -1.45
CA LYS A 124 4.41 -26.54 -1.08
C LYS A 124 4.53 -27.87 -1.85
N ASP A 125 3.39 -28.42 -2.27
CA ASP A 125 3.29 -29.70 -2.97
C ASP A 125 3.36 -29.56 -4.50
N ALA A 126 3.64 -28.36 -5.04
CA ALA A 126 3.77 -28.14 -6.47
C ALA A 126 5.06 -28.75 -7.04
N ASP A 127 4.91 -29.60 -8.07
CA ASP A 127 6.04 -30.25 -8.76
C ASP A 127 6.90 -29.27 -9.57
N ASP A 128 6.27 -28.27 -10.20
CA ASP A 128 6.93 -27.22 -10.96
C ASP A 128 6.57 -25.85 -10.37
N ARG A 129 7.44 -25.33 -9.49
CA ARG A 129 7.23 -24.02 -8.84
C ARG A 129 7.21 -22.86 -9.83
N ARG A 130 7.87 -23.00 -10.98
CA ARG A 130 7.92 -21.94 -11.98
C ARG A 130 6.56 -21.74 -12.62
N ALA A 131 5.78 -22.80 -12.80
CA ALA A 131 4.40 -22.72 -13.32
C ALA A 131 3.43 -21.99 -12.37
N LEU A 132 3.81 -21.74 -11.12
CA LEU A 132 3.03 -20.94 -10.16
C LEU A 132 3.18 -19.44 -10.40
N ILE A 133 4.22 -19.01 -11.13
CA ILE A 133 4.42 -17.61 -11.48
C ILE A 133 3.40 -17.24 -12.58
N ILE A 134 2.81 -16.05 -12.48
CA ILE A 134 2.12 -15.44 -13.62
C ILE A 134 3.14 -14.59 -14.35
N ASP A 135 3.60 -15.08 -15.49
CA ASP A 135 4.65 -14.46 -16.28
C ASP A 135 4.23 -14.40 -17.75
N PRO A 136 3.64 -13.28 -18.20
CA PRO A 136 3.25 -13.06 -19.59
C PRO A 136 4.46 -12.78 -20.51
N GLY A 137 5.68 -12.67 -19.96
CA GLY A 137 6.88 -12.21 -20.66
C GLY A 137 6.88 -10.72 -20.98
N PRO A 138 7.99 -10.19 -21.53
CA PRO A 138 8.13 -8.78 -21.87
C PRO A 138 7.20 -8.35 -23.02
N ARG A 139 6.83 -7.07 -23.04
CA ARG A 139 6.19 -6.39 -24.19
C ARG A 139 7.04 -5.22 -24.64
N THR A 140 7.20 -5.08 -25.95
CA THR A 140 7.96 -3.99 -26.58
C THR A 140 7.04 -3.18 -27.48
N ILE A 141 6.98 -1.87 -27.26
CA ILE A 141 6.22 -0.90 -28.06
C ILE A 141 7.10 0.28 -28.44
N SER A 142 6.77 0.99 -29.50
CA SER A 142 7.58 2.12 -29.98
C SER A 142 6.77 3.15 -30.75
N GLY A 143 7.24 4.39 -30.77
CA GLY A 143 6.53 5.47 -31.45
C GLY A 143 5.31 5.95 -30.66
N ALA A 144 4.43 6.68 -31.33
CA ALA A 144 3.24 7.28 -30.73
C ALA A 144 2.02 6.36 -30.88
N ASN A 145 1.16 6.32 -29.86
CA ASN A 145 -0.11 5.57 -29.86
C ASN A 145 0.04 4.07 -30.14
N ASP A 146 1.16 3.48 -29.72
CA ASP A 146 1.40 2.03 -29.79
C ASP A 146 0.93 1.37 -28.49
N GLN A 147 0.57 0.08 -28.51
CA GLN A 147 0.05 -0.61 -27.34
C GLN A 147 0.29 -2.11 -27.37
N ALA A 148 0.36 -2.72 -26.19
CA ALA A 148 0.48 -4.16 -26.03
C ALA A 148 -0.14 -4.63 -24.71
N ASN A 149 -0.75 -5.81 -24.72
CA ASN A 149 -1.37 -6.42 -23.53
C ASN A 149 -0.41 -7.42 -22.88
N PHE A 150 -0.49 -7.59 -21.55
CA PHE A 150 0.25 -8.64 -20.84
C PHE A 150 -0.57 -9.92 -20.74
N ASP A 151 -1.05 -10.43 -21.88
CA ASP A 151 -1.80 -11.69 -22.00
C ASP A 151 -0.99 -12.79 -22.70
N GLU A 152 -1.44 -14.04 -22.61
CA GLU A 152 -0.77 -15.17 -23.27
C GLU A 152 -0.74 -15.04 -24.80
N ALA A 153 -1.81 -14.51 -25.40
CA ALA A 153 -1.99 -14.46 -26.85
C ALA A 153 -1.01 -13.51 -27.57
N SER A 154 -0.56 -12.46 -26.89
CA SER A 154 0.36 -11.44 -27.40
C SER A 154 1.82 -11.66 -26.98
N ALA A 155 2.12 -12.75 -26.27
CA ALA A 155 3.44 -12.99 -25.73
C ALA A 155 4.50 -13.28 -26.81
N PRO A 156 5.79 -12.94 -26.56
CA PRO A 156 6.87 -13.28 -27.47
C PRO A 156 7.00 -14.79 -27.66
N SER A 157 7.06 -15.25 -28.91
CA SER A 157 7.08 -16.68 -29.28
C SER A 157 8.16 -17.56 -28.63
N ASN A 158 9.28 -16.97 -28.20
CA ASN A 158 10.40 -17.69 -27.56
C ASN A 158 10.46 -17.48 -26.05
N TYR A 159 9.42 -16.91 -25.45
CA TYR A 159 9.36 -16.68 -24.02
C TYR A 159 8.57 -17.80 -23.31
N PRO A 160 9.07 -18.32 -22.17
CA PRO A 160 8.40 -19.35 -21.38
C PRO A 160 7.25 -18.75 -20.55
N VAL A 161 6.14 -18.44 -21.22
CA VAL A 161 4.93 -17.85 -20.64
C VAL A 161 4.28 -18.80 -19.63
N SER A 162 3.75 -18.24 -18.54
CA SER A 162 2.99 -18.99 -17.54
C SER A 162 1.80 -18.19 -17.03
N PHE A 163 0.65 -18.86 -16.96
CA PHE A 163 -0.59 -18.38 -16.35
C PHE A 163 -1.21 -19.53 -15.56
N PRO A 164 -1.94 -19.24 -14.47
CA PRO A 164 -2.61 -20.28 -13.71
C PRO A 164 -3.67 -20.96 -14.58
N PRO A 165 -3.96 -22.26 -14.36
CA PRO A 165 -5.09 -22.89 -15.01
C PRO A 165 -6.39 -22.19 -14.58
N LYS A 166 -7.43 -22.30 -15.40
CA LYS A 166 -8.75 -21.74 -15.10
C LYS A 166 -9.20 -22.21 -13.70
N PRO A 167 -9.48 -21.29 -12.76
CA PRO A 167 -9.86 -21.66 -11.40
C PRO A 167 -11.30 -22.18 -11.33
N CYS A 168 -11.61 -22.99 -10.32
CA CYS A 168 -12.98 -23.44 -10.06
C CYS A 168 -13.77 -22.45 -9.20
N GLN A 169 -13.13 -21.45 -8.60
CA GLN A 169 -13.74 -20.41 -7.77
C GLN A 169 -13.14 -19.02 -8.10
N GLY A 170 -13.94 -17.96 -7.98
CA GLY A 170 -13.51 -16.59 -8.21
C GLY A 170 -13.38 -16.23 -9.70
N THR A 171 -12.45 -15.34 -10.01
CA THR A 171 -12.25 -14.76 -11.34
C THR A 171 -10.88 -15.14 -11.89
N GLU A 172 -10.88 -15.65 -13.13
CA GLU A 172 -9.67 -16.07 -13.84
C GLU A 172 -8.73 -14.90 -14.15
N VAL A 173 -7.43 -15.09 -13.90
CA VAL A 173 -6.37 -14.13 -14.28
C VAL A 173 -5.88 -14.47 -15.68
N LYS A 174 -6.16 -13.60 -16.65
CA LYS A 174 -5.78 -13.76 -18.07
C LYS A 174 -4.75 -12.75 -18.57
N THR A 175 -4.49 -11.74 -17.75
CA THR A 175 -3.60 -10.63 -18.08
C THR A 175 -3.09 -9.99 -16.80
N LEU A 176 -1.90 -9.40 -16.86
CA LEU A 176 -1.35 -8.50 -15.83
C LEU A 176 -1.51 -7.01 -16.18
N GLY A 177 -2.34 -6.70 -17.18
CA GLY A 177 -2.64 -5.34 -17.63
C GLY A 177 -2.18 -5.07 -19.06
N ASN A 178 -1.78 -3.84 -19.33
CA ASN A 178 -1.33 -3.41 -20.66
C ASN A 178 -0.38 -2.21 -20.58
N ILE A 179 0.34 -1.96 -21.67
CA ILE A 179 1.15 -0.77 -21.89
C ILE A 179 0.68 -0.04 -23.15
N LEU A 180 0.87 1.27 -23.16
CA LEU A 180 0.67 2.09 -24.35
C LEU A 180 1.68 3.24 -24.39
N THR A 181 1.82 3.88 -25.56
CA THR A 181 2.49 5.17 -25.67
C THR A 181 1.50 6.29 -25.97
N ASP A 182 1.72 7.45 -25.35
CA ASP A 182 0.99 8.67 -25.66
C ASP A 182 1.35 9.22 -27.06
N ASN A 183 0.76 10.34 -27.45
CA ASN A 183 1.00 10.96 -28.75
C ASN A 183 2.42 11.55 -28.92
N GLU A 184 3.18 11.69 -27.84
CA GLU A 184 4.57 12.15 -27.83
C GLU A 184 5.58 11.00 -27.58
N GLY A 185 5.09 9.76 -27.45
CA GLY A 185 5.90 8.55 -27.24
C GLY A 185 6.29 8.28 -25.79
N ARG A 186 5.66 8.92 -24.81
CA ARG A 186 5.80 8.57 -23.39
C ARG A 186 5.10 7.25 -23.12
N LEU A 187 5.71 6.41 -22.29
CA LEU A 187 5.09 5.14 -21.87
C LEU A 187 4.03 5.39 -20.80
N VAL A 188 2.92 4.68 -20.86
CA VAL A 188 1.98 4.49 -19.76
C VAL A 188 1.86 2.99 -19.46
N VAL A 189 2.10 2.60 -18.22
CA VAL A 189 1.88 1.23 -17.74
C VAL A 189 0.59 1.15 -16.94
N ILE A 190 -0.32 0.27 -17.34
CA ILE A 190 -1.64 0.08 -16.73
C ILE A 190 -1.73 -1.34 -16.18
N GLY A 191 -2.08 -1.47 -14.90
CA GLY A 191 -2.15 -2.75 -14.21
C GLY A 191 -3.34 -3.64 -14.60
N GLY A 192 -3.48 -4.74 -13.85
CA GLY A 192 -4.56 -5.70 -13.96
C GLY A 192 -5.95 -5.17 -13.56
N PHE A 193 -6.91 -6.07 -13.53
CA PHE A 193 -8.33 -5.80 -13.37
C PHE A 193 -8.89 -6.09 -11.96
N GLY A 194 -8.02 -6.50 -11.02
CA GLY A 194 -8.39 -6.97 -9.69
C GLY A 194 -9.04 -8.35 -9.70
N ASN A 195 -8.68 -9.20 -10.66
CA ASN A 195 -9.13 -10.58 -10.74
C ASN A 195 -8.37 -11.43 -9.71
N ALA A 196 -9.10 -12.28 -8.99
CA ALA A 196 -8.55 -13.23 -8.04
C ALA A 196 -9.37 -14.53 -8.07
N GLY A 197 -8.69 -15.68 -8.05
CA GLY A 197 -9.34 -16.98 -8.12
C GLY A 197 -8.43 -18.13 -7.71
N GLY A 198 -9.03 -19.26 -7.37
CA GLY A 198 -8.33 -20.46 -6.92
C GLY A 198 -9.24 -21.69 -6.89
N ASN A 199 -8.70 -22.81 -6.41
CA ASN A 199 -9.42 -24.08 -6.35
C ASN A 199 -9.77 -24.53 -4.93
N GLU A 200 -8.98 -24.12 -3.94
CA GLU A 200 -9.21 -24.42 -2.53
C GLU A 200 -10.04 -23.33 -1.81
N PRO A 201 -10.78 -23.66 -0.75
CA PRO A 201 -11.44 -22.66 0.08
C PRO A 201 -10.44 -21.69 0.70
N LEU A 202 -10.80 -20.41 0.81
CA LEU A 202 -9.97 -19.44 1.53
C LEU A 202 -9.84 -19.83 3.00
N GLU A 203 -8.60 -19.95 3.49
CA GLU A 203 -8.29 -20.42 4.84
C GLU A 203 -7.86 -19.30 5.79
N SER A 204 -7.15 -18.29 5.29
CA SER A 204 -6.50 -17.28 6.12
C SER A 204 -6.34 -15.92 5.43
N TYR A 205 -5.70 -14.98 6.12
CA TYR A 205 -5.30 -13.68 5.56
C TYR A 205 -4.26 -13.76 4.45
N GLY A 206 -3.35 -14.74 4.52
CA GLY A 206 -2.28 -14.91 3.54
C GLY A 206 -2.77 -15.55 2.24
N GLY A 207 -3.99 -16.06 2.24
CA GLY A 207 -4.59 -16.85 1.16
C GLY A 207 -4.85 -18.30 1.52
N ALA A 208 -4.97 -19.10 0.48
CA ALA A 208 -4.90 -20.56 0.49
C ALA A 208 -4.04 -21.01 -0.71
N ASP A 209 -3.56 -22.25 -0.69
CA ASP A 209 -2.96 -22.85 -1.89
C ASP A 209 -3.91 -22.75 -3.08
N THR A 210 -3.36 -22.77 -4.29
CA THR A 210 -4.03 -22.62 -5.61
C THR A 210 -4.59 -21.23 -5.93
N TRP A 211 -4.51 -20.26 -5.01
CA TRP A 211 -4.98 -18.90 -5.27
C TRP A 211 -3.97 -18.05 -6.02
N HIS A 212 -4.50 -17.18 -6.87
CA HIS A 212 -3.76 -16.22 -7.68
C HIS A 212 -4.51 -14.88 -7.73
N ASP A 213 -3.77 -13.80 -7.96
CA ASP A 213 -4.31 -12.47 -8.26
C ASP A 213 -3.52 -11.80 -9.41
N ASP A 214 -3.98 -10.65 -9.88
CA ASP A 214 -3.38 -9.91 -11.00
C ASP A 214 -2.58 -8.66 -10.56
N ILE A 215 -2.11 -8.64 -9.31
CA ILE A 215 -1.02 -7.76 -8.87
C ILE A 215 0.25 -8.12 -9.63
N ALA A 216 1.15 -7.16 -9.85
CA ALA A 216 2.42 -7.43 -10.50
C ALA A 216 3.46 -6.35 -10.19
N ASP A 217 4.71 -6.65 -10.44
CA ASP A 217 5.77 -5.66 -10.55
C ASP A 217 6.83 -6.10 -11.57
N GLY A 218 7.67 -5.17 -12.02
CA GLY A 218 8.82 -5.54 -12.82
C GLY A 218 9.51 -4.39 -13.55
N THR A 219 10.33 -4.75 -14.53
CA THR A 219 11.28 -3.85 -15.18
C THR A 219 10.64 -3.01 -16.27
N VAL A 220 11.08 -1.76 -16.37
CA VAL A 220 10.79 -0.86 -17.49
C VAL A 220 12.12 -0.47 -18.14
N TYR A 221 12.29 -0.78 -19.42
CA TYR A 221 13.45 -0.40 -20.22
C TYR A 221 13.06 0.60 -21.29
N CYS A 222 13.93 1.57 -21.53
CA CYS A 222 13.79 2.55 -22.60
C CYS A 222 15.06 2.60 -23.43
N THR A 223 14.91 2.59 -24.76
CA THR A 223 15.99 2.91 -25.70
C THR A 223 15.58 4.10 -26.54
N VAL A 224 16.30 5.22 -26.39
CA VAL A 224 16.19 6.38 -27.26
C VAL A 224 17.25 6.27 -28.35
N THR A 225 16.82 6.19 -29.60
CA THR A 225 17.72 6.25 -30.75
C THR A 225 17.76 7.68 -31.27
N PHE A 226 18.95 8.25 -31.42
CA PHE A 226 19.14 9.59 -31.97
C PHE A 226 19.33 9.54 -33.50
N ASN A 227 19.15 10.69 -34.16
CA ASN A 227 19.31 10.84 -35.62
C ASN A 227 20.73 10.51 -36.12
N ASP A 228 21.75 10.60 -35.25
CA ASP A 228 23.13 10.23 -35.55
C ASP A 228 23.41 8.72 -35.33
N GLY A 229 22.41 7.94 -34.93
CA GLY A 229 22.49 6.50 -34.68
C GLY A 229 22.97 6.11 -33.29
N LYS A 230 23.28 7.07 -32.40
CA LYS A 230 23.58 6.75 -30.99
C LYS A 230 22.33 6.30 -30.25
N GLU A 231 22.55 5.52 -29.20
CA GLU A 231 21.49 5.05 -28.30
C GLU A 231 21.75 5.53 -26.88
N LEU A 232 20.68 5.95 -26.20
CA LEU A 232 20.61 6.10 -24.76
C LEU A 232 19.72 4.97 -24.22
N LYS A 233 20.25 4.17 -23.29
CA LYS A 233 19.53 3.07 -22.65
C LYS A 233 19.27 3.42 -21.19
N LEU A 234 18.01 3.33 -20.78
CA LEU A 234 17.55 3.69 -19.45
C LEU A 234 16.70 2.55 -18.88
N SER A 235 16.61 2.49 -17.56
CA SER A 235 15.80 1.51 -16.84
C SER A 235 15.11 2.12 -15.63
N ALA A 236 13.94 1.60 -15.30
CA ALA A 236 13.16 1.88 -14.10
C ALA A 236 12.43 0.61 -13.66
N TRP A 237 11.63 0.70 -12.61
CA TRP A 237 10.73 -0.35 -12.16
C TRP A 237 9.27 0.14 -12.18
N VAL A 238 8.32 -0.79 -12.16
CA VAL A 238 6.90 -0.51 -11.95
C VAL A 238 6.30 -1.48 -10.95
N ILE A 239 5.44 -0.98 -10.07
CA ILE A 239 4.63 -1.74 -9.11
C ILE A 239 3.16 -1.52 -9.48
N VAL A 240 2.37 -2.58 -9.45
CA VAL A 240 0.90 -2.54 -9.56
C VAL A 240 0.32 -2.84 -8.18
N GLY A 241 -0.21 -1.82 -7.50
CA GLY A 241 -0.88 -1.95 -6.21
C GLY A 241 -2.40 -2.14 -6.35
N SER A 242 -3.07 -2.46 -5.24
CA SER A 242 -4.52 -2.31 -5.13
C SER A 242 -4.95 -0.84 -5.30
N PRO A 243 -6.25 -0.53 -5.47
CA PRO A 243 -6.69 0.87 -5.51
C PRO A 243 -6.27 1.64 -4.27
N ASP A 244 -5.99 2.94 -4.43
CA ASP A 244 -5.86 3.88 -3.33
C ASP A 244 -7.23 4.48 -3.04
N PHE A 245 -7.85 4.04 -1.96
CA PHE A 245 -9.19 4.47 -1.61
C PHE A 245 -9.22 5.83 -0.91
N ALA A 246 -8.08 6.44 -0.57
CA ALA A 246 -8.02 7.79 0.00
C ALA A 246 -6.77 8.55 -0.48
N PRO A 247 -6.64 8.82 -1.79
CA PRO A 247 -5.39 9.26 -2.42
C PRO A 247 -4.82 10.59 -1.92
N GLU A 248 -5.65 11.42 -1.28
CA GLU A 248 -5.22 12.71 -0.71
C GLU A 248 -4.77 12.61 0.76
N ILE A 249 -4.89 11.43 1.38
CA ILE A 249 -4.48 11.16 2.75
C ILE A 249 -3.17 10.38 2.70
N VAL A 250 -2.10 10.96 3.23
CA VAL A 250 -0.74 10.43 3.10
C VAL A 250 -0.33 9.66 4.35
N ASN A 251 0.29 8.49 4.17
CA ASN A 251 0.89 7.73 5.28
C ASN A 251 1.96 8.55 6.01
N ILE A 252 2.03 8.45 7.34
CA ILE A 252 3.01 9.20 8.16
C ILE A 252 4.45 8.90 7.69
N SER A 253 4.75 7.62 7.52
CA SER A 253 5.94 7.13 6.82
C SER A 253 5.48 6.41 5.56
N ASN A 254 5.64 7.08 4.40
CA ASN A 254 5.34 6.51 3.09
C ASN A 254 6.57 5.78 2.51
N LEU A 255 6.40 5.11 1.36
CA LEU A 255 7.49 4.35 0.76
C LEU A 255 8.65 5.23 0.28
N SER A 256 8.39 6.49 -0.10
CA SER A 256 9.45 7.46 -0.39
C SER A 256 10.31 7.73 0.84
N ASP A 257 9.71 7.90 2.03
CA ASP A 257 10.46 8.08 3.28
C ASP A 257 11.32 6.84 3.59
N THR A 258 10.83 5.64 3.29
CA THR A 258 11.57 4.39 3.44
C THR A 258 12.77 4.32 2.49
N MET A 259 12.57 4.65 1.22
CA MET A 259 13.62 4.68 0.20
C MET A 259 14.66 5.76 0.50
N PHE A 260 14.23 6.93 0.98
CA PHE A 260 15.11 8.00 1.43
C PHE A 260 15.96 7.56 2.63
N ASP A 261 15.35 6.91 3.62
CA ASP A 261 16.06 6.40 4.79
C ASP A 261 17.15 5.38 4.42
N VAL A 262 16.83 4.43 3.54
CA VAL A 262 17.83 3.49 3.00
C VAL A 262 18.93 4.23 2.24
N ALA A 263 18.58 5.19 1.40
CA ALA A 263 19.54 5.93 0.59
C ALA A 263 20.52 6.75 1.46
N VAL A 264 20.02 7.38 2.53
CA VAL A 264 20.84 8.12 3.50
C VAL A 264 21.78 7.18 4.25
N ARG A 265 21.25 6.12 4.86
CA ARG A 265 22.03 5.25 5.75
C ARG A 265 22.98 4.31 5.01
N GLU A 266 22.56 3.78 3.87
CA GLU A 266 23.22 2.64 3.21
C GLU A 266 23.86 3.02 1.86
N GLN A 267 23.50 4.17 1.28
CA GLN A 267 23.95 4.56 -0.06
C GLN A 267 24.61 5.94 -0.10
N ASN A 268 24.91 6.53 1.06
CA ASN A 268 25.66 7.78 1.19
C ASN A 268 25.03 8.94 0.40
N LEU A 269 23.69 9.00 0.34
CA LEU A 269 22.94 10.06 -0.36
C LEU A 269 23.27 11.46 0.19
N CYS A 270 23.39 11.58 1.51
CA CYS A 270 23.71 12.85 2.17
C CYS A 270 24.75 12.62 3.29
N PRO A 271 26.06 12.70 2.97
CA PRO A 271 27.13 12.47 3.94
C PRO A 271 27.13 13.47 5.11
N GLU A 272 26.60 14.68 4.88
CA GLU A 272 26.44 15.69 5.94
C GLU A 272 25.36 15.32 6.93
N LEU A 273 24.40 14.47 6.55
CA LEU A 273 23.32 13.95 7.38
C LEU A 273 23.71 12.62 8.05
N PHE A 274 24.38 11.72 7.33
CA PHE A 274 24.79 10.41 7.83
C PHE A 274 26.16 10.00 7.30
N GLN A 275 27.09 9.71 8.20
CA GLN A 275 28.46 9.29 7.86
C GLN A 275 29.02 8.38 8.95
N GLY A 276 29.82 7.39 8.57
CA GLY A 276 30.52 6.52 9.52
C GLY A 276 29.60 5.61 10.33
N GLY A 277 28.37 5.37 9.86
CA GLY A 277 27.37 4.57 10.57
C GLY A 277 26.53 5.37 11.57
N GLU A 278 26.66 6.70 11.60
CA GLU A 278 25.97 7.55 12.57
C GLU A 278 25.35 8.79 11.88
N PHE A 279 24.20 9.23 12.40
CA PHE A 279 23.63 10.51 12.03
C PHE A 279 24.46 11.66 12.60
N GLN A 280 24.63 12.72 11.81
CA GLN A 280 25.50 13.83 12.14
C GLN A 280 24.71 14.92 12.87
N THR A 281 24.88 15.03 14.19
CA THR A 281 24.16 16.00 15.03
C THR A 281 24.40 17.47 14.67
N SER A 282 25.42 17.76 13.84
CA SER A 282 25.62 19.09 13.25
C SER A 282 24.66 19.43 12.12
N TYR A 283 23.98 18.45 11.49
CA TYR A 283 23.10 18.67 10.36
C TYR A 283 21.82 19.43 10.77
N PRO A 284 21.55 20.63 10.23
CA PRO A 284 20.33 21.36 10.56
C PRO A 284 19.13 20.79 9.77
N ALA A 285 18.04 20.49 10.47
CA ALA A 285 16.77 20.18 9.80
C ALA A 285 16.14 21.46 9.18
N ASN A 286 15.18 21.29 8.29
CA ASN A 286 14.31 22.35 7.81
C ASN A 286 12.86 22.08 8.22
N TYR A 287 12.19 23.03 8.88
CA TYR A 287 10.82 22.82 9.38
C TYR A 287 9.84 22.42 8.26
N TYR A 288 9.83 23.14 7.14
CA TYR A 288 8.84 22.93 6.08
C TYR A 288 9.12 21.66 5.27
N ARG A 289 10.39 21.29 5.09
CA ARG A 289 10.78 20.09 4.34
C ARG A 289 10.71 18.82 5.18
N ASP A 290 11.17 18.88 6.43
CA ASP A 290 11.49 17.69 7.22
C ASP A 290 10.47 17.41 8.34
N ILE A 291 9.78 18.45 8.87
CA ILE A 291 8.94 18.34 10.08
C ILE A 291 7.46 18.53 9.76
N GLU A 292 7.11 19.59 9.02
CA GLU A 292 5.73 19.90 8.64
C GLU A 292 5.02 18.74 7.93
N PRO A 293 5.66 17.98 7.00
CA PRO A 293 5.01 16.84 6.38
C PRO A 293 4.55 15.78 7.38
N ILE A 294 5.35 15.48 8.42
CA ILE A 294 4.98 14.53 9.49
C ILE A 294 3.73 15.03 10.21
N ILE A 295 3.71 16.31 10.60
CA ILE A 295 2.58 16.95 11.29
C ILE A 295 1.32 16.92 10.40
N GLN A 296 1.44 17.30 9.14
CA GLN A 296 0.32 17.31 8.19
C GLN A 296 -0.24 15.90 7.98
N ARG A 297 0.62 14.88 7.81
CA ARG A 297 0.20 13.48 7.67
C ARG A 297 -0.56 12.99 8.90
N ILE A 298 -0.04 13.24 10.11
CA ILE A 298 -0.74 12.93 11.38
C ILE A 298 -2.12 13.60 11.41
N SER A 299 -2.21 14.86 10.98
CA SER A 299 -3.45 15.63 11.03
C SER A 299 -4.57 15.05 10.17
N ARG A 300 -4.24 14.30 9.11
CA ARG A 300 -5.22 13.77 8.14
C ARG A 300 -5.75 12.39 8.50
N TYR A 301 -5.08 11.65 9.39
CA TYR A 301 -5.55 10.31 9.82
C TYR A 301 -6.95 10.34 10.44
N GLN A 302 -7.37 11.47 11.03
CA GLN A 302 -8.70 11.63 11.64
C GLN A 302 -9.88 11.38 10.68
N TRP A 303 -9.66 11.51 9.37
CA TRP A 303 -10.71 11.32 8.36
C TRP A 303 -10.99 9.85 8.02
N VAL A 304 -10.11 8.96 8.48
CA VAL A 304 -10.12 7.52 8.18
C VAL A 304 -9.91 6.65 9.42
N SER A 305 -9.68 7.26 10.59
CA SER A 305 -9.44 6.60 11.87
C SER A 305 -9.69 7.51 13.07
N ASN A 306 -10.03 6.93 14.22
CA ASN A 306 -10.18 7.61 15.51
C ASN A 306 -8.86 7.60 16.29
N VAL A 307 -8.01 8.59 15.99
CA VAL A 307 -6.67 8.74 16.57
C VAL A 307 -6.53 10.04 17.35
N GLN A 308 -7.55 10.40 18.14
CA GLN A 308 -7.63 11.69 18.83
C GLN A 308 -6.47 11.94 19.81
N SER A 309 -5.81 10.88 20.32
CA SER A 309 -4.58 11.01 21.12
C SER A 309 -3.45 11.71 20.38
N MET A 310 -3.46 11.69 19.04
CA MET A 310 -2.48 12.36 18.20
C MET A 310 -2.77 13.88 18.01
N SER A 311 -3.93 14.38 18.47
CA SER A 311 -4.37 15.76 18.20
C SER A 311 -3.44 16.84 18.77
N ALA A 312 -2.83 16.60 19.94
CA ALA A 312 -1.88 17.53 20.55
C ALA A 312 -0.68 17.80 19.64
N PHE A 313 -0.28 16.81 18.83
CA PHE A 313 0.87 16.86 17.93
C PHE A 313 0.62 17.65 16.63
N VAL A 314 -0.62 18.11 16.42
CA VAL A 314 -1.03 18.88 15.22
C VAL A 314 -1.77 20.18 15.55
N SER A 315 -1.99 20.47 16.83
CA SER A 315 -2.83 21.59 17.28
C SER A 315 -2.05 22.89 17.53
N ASN A 316 -0.75 22.92 17.24
CA ASN A 316 0.12 24.10 17.46
C ASN A 316 -0.02 24.66 18.89
N ILE A 317 -0.02 23.77 19.89
CA ILE A 317 -0.14 24.08 21.33
C ILE A 317 1.00 24.96 21.87
N PHE A 318 2.08 25.04 21.11
CA PHE A 318 3.14 26.05 21.13
C PHE A 318 3.55 26.32 19.67
N ASP A 319 4.38 27.31 19.40
CA ASP A 319 4.83 27.58 18.02
C ASP A 319 5.83 26.51 17.58
N PHE A 320 5.41 25.60 16.70
CA PHE A 320 6.28 24.53 16.20
C PHE A 320 7.43 25.04 15.32
N LYS A 321 7.38 26.29 14.84
CA LYS A 321 8.42 26.92 14.03
C LYS A 321 9.41 27.73 14.84
N ASP A 322 9.15 27.98 16.13
CA ASP A 322 10.05 28.75 16.97
C ASP A 322 11.23 27.86 17.39
N ASN A 323 12.41 28.14 16.83
CA ASN A 323 13.67 27.44 17.10
C ASN A 323 14.47 28.03 18.28
N SER A 324 13.91 29.02 19.00
CA SER A 324 14.58 29.64 20.14
C SER A 324 14.77 28.69 21.32
N GLU A 325 15.73 29.04 22.20
CA GLU A 325 15.94 28.37 23.47
C GLU A 325 14.72 28.46 24.40
N ASP A 326 13.96 29.56 24.34
CA ASP A 326 12.75 29.75 25.16
C ASP A 326 11.67 28.70 24.85
N ASN A 327 11.62 28.20 23.61
CA ASN A 327 10.68 27.17 23.18
C ASN A 327 11.26 25.75 23.19
N LYS A 328 12.55 25.57 23.51
CA LYS A 328 13.25 24.28 23.46
C LYS A 328 12.57 23.19 24.28
N ALA A 329 12.23 23.49 25.54
CA ALA A 329 11.58 22.53 26.43
C ALA A 329 10.24 22.00 25.88
N ASN A 330 9.49 22.82 25.13
CA ASN A 330 8.24 22.38 24.50
C ASN A 330 8.51 21.40 23.35
N ARG A 331 9.51 21.68 22.51
CA ARG A 331 9.88 20.80 21.39
C ARG A 331 10.48 19.48 21.89
N GLU A 332 11.33 19.51 22.91
CA GLU A 332 11.84 18.31 23.59
C GLU A 332 10.70 17.48 24.19
N ALA A 333 9.75 18.11 24.88
CA ALA A 333 8.58 17.41 25.42
C ALA A 333 7.72 16.78 24.32
N TYR A 334 7.52 17.46 23.19
CA TYR A 334 6.85 16.89 22.02
C TYR A 334 7.60 15.66 21.48
N PHE A 335 8.91 15.80 21.29
CA PHE A 335 9.76 14.74 20.72
C PHE A 335 9.85 13.51 21.62
N ASN A 336 9.89 13.68 22.94
CA ASN A 336 9.96 12.58 23.90
C ASN A 336 8.77 11.61 23.83
N TYR A 337 7.63 12.04 23.26
CA TYR A 337 6.51 11.14 22.99
C TYR A 337 6.68 10.27 21.74
N PHE A 338 7.67 10.52 20.88
CA PHE A 338 7.92 9.67 19.71
C PHE A 338 8.77 8.47 20.10
N ARG A 339 8.33 7.27 19.69
CA ARG A 339 9.12 6.06 19.90
C ARG A 339 10.42 6.15 19.12
N GLN A 340 11.54 5.98 19.81
CA GLN A 340 12.83 5.81 19.16
C GLN A 340 12.79 4.59 18.23
N PRO A 341 13.18 4.69 16.96
CA PRO A 341 13.37 3.53 16.09
C PRO A 341 14.45 2.62 16.68
N VAL A 342 14.15 1.33 16.78
CA VAL A 342 15.06 0.33 17.35
C VAL A 342 15.84 -0.31 16.22
N ASP A 343 17.17 -0.42 16.36
CA ASP A 343 17.98 -1.07 15.34
C ASP A 343 17.69 -2.59 15.28
N PRO A 344 17.88 -3.24 14.11
CA PRO A 344 17.57 -4.65 13.96
C PRO A 344 18.30 -5.61 14.91
N ALA A 345 19.52 -5.27 15.36
CA ALA A 345 20.26 -6.13 16.29
C ALA A 345 19.67 -6.05 17.70
N THR A 346 19.23 -4.86 18.12
CA THR A 346 18.53 -4.68 19.38
C THR A 346 17.16 -5.35 19.36
N MET A 347 16.40 -5.26 18.25
CA MET A 347 15.08 -5.91 18.11
C MET A 347 15.12 -7.44 18.29
N GLN A 348 16.25 -8.10 18.01
CA GLN A 348 16.42 -9.54 18.17
C GLN A 348 16.66 -9.99 19.63
N GLN A 349 16.95 -9.05 20.55
CA GLN A 349 17.28 -9.39 21.93
C GLN A 349 16.05 -9.89 22.70
N ILE A 350 16.23 -10.95 23.49
CA ILE A 350 15.18 -11.53 24.34
C ILE A 350 15.65 -11.50 25.81
N PRO A 351 14.86 -10.93 26.75
CA PRO A 351 13.59 -10.25 26.52
C PRO A 351 13.77 -8.82 25.96
N PRO A 352 12.83 -8.30 25.15
CA PRO A 352 12.92 -6.98 24.51
C PRO A 352 12.58 -5.82 25.47
N LEU A 353 12.88 -5.95 26.78
CA LEU A 353 12.35 -5.10 27.86
C LEU A 353 12.73 -3.60 27.75
N GLU A 354 13.74 -3.24 26.97
CA GLU A 354 14.22 -1.87 26.80
C GLU A 354 13.92 -1.27 25.41
N GLN A 355 13.08 -1.96 24.63
CA GLN A 355 12.73 -1.52 23.28
C GLN A 355 11.46 -0.64 23.29
N THR A 356 11.60 0.60 22.83
CA THR A 356 10.54 1.62 22.75
C THR A 356 9.37 1.19 21.87
N ASN A 357 9.60 0.43 20.80
CA ASN A 357 8.55 -0.11 19.91
C ASN A 357 7.64 -1.17 20.57
N GLN A 358 7.95 -1.61 21.79
CA GLN A 358 7.06 -2.45 22.61
C GLN A 358 6.21 -1.67 23.61
N GLN A 359 6.52 -0.38 23.79
CA GLN A 359 5.90 0.47 24.79
C GLN A 359 4.71 1.23 24.20
N LEU A 360 3.55 1.11 24.85
CA LEU A 360 2.39 1.93 24.52
C LEU A 360 2.56 3.36 25.05
N PHE A 361 3.03 3.52 26.29
CA PHE A 361 3.20 4.80 26.97
C PHE A 361 4.66 4.97 27.47
N GLU A 362 5.10 6.23 27.64
CA GLU A 362 6.47 6.60 28.07
C GLU A 362 6.92 5.95 29.39
N HIS A 363 6.00 5.82 30.36
CA HIS A 363 6.28 5.25 31.68
C HIS A 363 5.63 3.87 31.87
N GLY A 364 5.60 3.05 30.81
CA GLY A 364 4.95 1.75 30.83
C GLY A 364 3.46 1.87 31.16
N THR A 365 2.91 0.95 31.95
CA THR A 365 1.47 0.95 32.28
C THR A 365 0.99 2.14 33.12
N GLU A 366 1.91 2.97 33.63
CA GLU A 366 1.58 4.15 34.44
C GLU A 366 1.44 5.43 33.60
N GLY A 367 1.84 5.41 32.32
CA GLY A 367 1.71 6.55 31.43
C GLY A 367 0.25 6.88 31.04
N HIS A 368 0.04 8.08 30.51
CA HIS A 368 -1.30 8.63 30.28
C HIS A 368 -1.59 9.03 28.82
N LEU A 369 -0.56 9.13 27.98
CA LEU A 369 -0.68 9.48 26.56
C LEU A 369 0.07 8.44 25.71
N PRO A 370 -0.60 7.76 24.76
CA PRO A 370 0.08 6.82 23.89
C PRO A 370 1.21 7.48 23.10
N LEU A 371 2.35 6.79 23.00
CA LEU A 371 3.50 7.23 22.24
C LEU A 371 3.20 7.27 20.73
N MET A 372 3.98 8.08 20.02
CA MET A 372 3.80 8.46 18.64
C MET A 372 4.73 7.72 17.68
N PRO A 373 4.28 7.49 16.43
CA PRO A 373 2.88 7.58 15.99
C PRO A 373 2.03 6.46 16.64
N MET A 374 0.79 6.76 17.01
CA MET A 374 -0.08 5.74 17.63
C MET A 374 -0.70 4.84 16.55
N ASN A 375 0.02 3.77 16.21
CA ASN A 375 -0.38 2.77 15.21
C ASN A 375 0.28 1.42 15.53
N SER A 376 -0.20 0.33 14.94
CA SER A 376 0.49 -0.96 14.98
C SER A 376 1.89 -0.87 14.37
N GLY A 377 2.84 -1.63 14.92
CA GLY A 377 4.15 -1.90 14.33
C GLY A 377 4.10 -3.07 13.34
N SER A 378 5.27 -3.54 12.89
CA SER A 378 5.41 -4.55 11.83
C SER A 378 5.30 -6.01 12.31
N ASN A 379 5.15 -6.24 13.62
CA ASN A 379 4.67 -7.50 14.19
C ASN A 379 3.99 -7.29 15.56
N SER A 380 2.70 -6.97 15.51
CA SER A 380 1.77 -6.97 16.64
C SER A 380 0.88 -8.22 16.69
N VAL A 381 1.33 -9.30 16.03
CA VAL A 381 0.52 -10.49 15.74
C VAL A 381 1.06 -11.75 16.41
N SER A 382 2.35 -12.04 16.23
CA SER A 382 2.99 -13.30 16.64
C SER A 382 3.96 -13.07 17.80
N ASN A 383 4.16 -14.07 18.66
CA ASN A 383 4.96 -13.95 19.88
C ASN A 383 6.48 -14.05 19.61
N ALA A 384 7.28 -13.64 20.61
CA ALA A 384 8.74 -13.66 20.56
C ALA A 384 9.35 -15.07 20.46
N GLU A 385 8.62 -16.10 20.90
CA GLU A 385 9.04 -17.50 20.75
C GLU A 385 9.14 -17.91 19.27
N ASP A 386 8.23 -17.39 18.45
CA ASP A 386 8.09 -17.76 17.04
C ASP A 386 8.61 -16.72 16.06
N ASN A 387 8.78 -15.46 16.48
CA ASN A 387 9.07 -14.35 15.58
C ASN A 387 9.72 -13.16 16.31
N ILE A 388 10.27 -12.22 15.54
CA ILE A 388 10.72 -10.92 16.07
C ILE A 388 9.50 -10.05 16.30
N VAL A 389 9.36 -9.47 17.49
CA VAL A 389 8.18 -8.68 17.88
C VAL A 389 8.41 -7.20 17.59
N ASP A 390 7.39 -6.53 17.03
CA ASP A 390 7.40 -5.09 16.73
C ASP A 390 5.97 -4.55 16.88
N LYS A 391 5.58 -4.22 18.11
CA LYS A 391 4.18 -3.99 18.48
C LYS A 391 3.61 -2.68 18.00
N PHE A 392 4.37 -1.60 18.14
CA PHE A 392 3.90 -0.25 17.91
C PHE A 392 4.82 0.52 16.97
N LEU A 393 4.21 1.34 16.12
CA LEU A 393 4.91 2.05 15.07
C LEU A 393 5.95 3.04 15.62
N THR A 394 7.08 3.12 14.92
CA THR A 394 8.06 4.20 15.01
C THR A 394 8.09 4.95 13.68
N LEU A 395 8.67 6.15 13.65
CA LEU A 395 9.09 6.78 12.39
C LEU A 395 10.24 5.97 11.76
N THR A 396 10.64 6.31 10.52
CA THR A 396 11.95 5.86 10.00
C THR A 396 13.09 6.46 10.82
N GLN A 397 14.30 5.87 10.76
CA GLN A 397 15.45 6.40 11.50
C GLN A 397 15.78 7.83 11.08
N THR A 398 15.73 8.10 9.78
CA THR A 398 15.99 9.44 9.23
C THR A 398 14.93 10.46 9.63
N GLN A 399 13.63 10.12 9.58
CA GLN A 399 12.56 11.01 10.06
C GLN A 399 12.71 11.31 11.55
N TYR A 400 13.00 10.29 12.37
CA TYR A 400 13.19 10.46 13.81
C TYR A 400 14.39 11.34 14.14
N PHE A 401 15.52 11.15 13.44
CA PHE A 401 16.70 12.00 13.60
C PHE A 401 16.40 13.46 13.23
N LEU A 402 15.73 13.72 12.10
CA LEU A 402 15.38 15.09 11.73
C LEU A 402 14.43 15.72 12.76
N LEU A 403 13.50 14.95 13.32
CA LEU A 403 12.65 15.39 14.42
C LEU A 403 13.44 15.69 15.70
N SER A 404 14.50 14.94 16.01
CA SER A 404 15.38 15.24 17.15
C SER A 404 16.17 16.52 16.93
N GLN A 405 16.64 16.80 15.71
CA GLN A 405 17.31 18.06 15.38
C GLN A 405 16.35 19.26 15.56
N TRP A 406 15.09 19.10 15.15
CA TRP A 406 14.04 20.08 15.43
C TRP A 406 13.83 20.29 16.94
N ALA A 407 13.77 19.21 17.72
CA ALA A 407 13.64 19.27 19.17
C ALA A 407 14.76 20.10 19.82
N GLU A 408 16.01 19.80 19.43
CA GLU A 408 17.21 20.48 19.92
C GLU A 408 17.30 21.97 19.52
N GLY A 409 16.48 22.43 18.58
CA GLY A 409 16.56 23.79 18.01
C GLY A 409 17.54 23.92 16.85
N ASN A 410 18.15 22.81 16.41
CA ASN A 410 19.04 22.79 15.25
C ASN A 410 18.23 22.67 13.94
N PHE A 411 17.43 23.68 13.64
CA PHE A 411 16.66 23.74 12.41
C PHE A 411 16.43 25.16 11.90
N SER A 412 16.22 25.27 10.58
CA SER A 412 15.77 26.51 9.95
C SER A 412 14.25 26.54 9.79
N SER A 413 13.63 27.68 10.07
CA SER A 413 12.21 27.97 9.81
C SER A 413 12.00 28.80 8.54
N GLU A 414 12.99 28.83 7.65
CA GLU A 414 12.87 29.44 6.33
C GLU A 414 12.22 28.43 5.39
N LYS A 415 11.16 28.86 4.70
CA LYS A 415 10.53 28.03 3.67
C LYS A 415 11.54 27.83 2.52
N PRO A 416 11.80 26.58 2.08
CA PRO A 416 12.62 26.33 0.90
C PRO A 416 12.10 27.14 -0.29
N ALA A 417 13.02 27.62 -1.12
CA ALA A 417 12.64 28.29 -2.36
C ALA A 417 11.88 27.32 -3.26
N GLU A 418 11.00 27.87 -4.12
CA GLU A 418 10.35 27.06 -5.14
C GLU A 418 11.41 26.31 -5.98
N PRO A 419 11.21 25.01 -6.26
CA PRO A 419 12.20 24.23 -6.98
C PRO A 419 12.52 24.83 -8.36
N THR A 420 13.81 24.99 -8.64
CA THR A 420 14.31 25.43 -9.97
C THR A 420 14.88 24.28 -10.79
N SER A 421 14.86 23.06 -10.23
CA SER A 421 15.37 21.83 -10.83
C SER A 421 14.33 20.71 -10.68
N ALA A 422 14.49 19.62 -11.44
CA ALA A 422 13.67 18.42 -11.31
C ALA A 422 13.97 17.59 -10.04
N GLN A 423 15.07 17.92 -9.36
CA GLN A 423 15.56 17.27 -8.16
C GLN A 423 15.39 18.16 -6.92
N ASP A 424 15.27 17.52 -5.77
CA ASP A 424 15.38 18.17 -4.47
C ASP A 424 16.85 18.47 -4.11
N ASP A 425 17.04 19.05 -2.92
CA ASP A 425 18.37 19.41 -2.39
C ASP A 425 19.29 18.20 -2.17
N PHE A 426 18.74 16.98 -2.18
CA PHE A 426 19.48 15.72 -2.02
C PHE A 426 19.81 15.07 -3.36
N GLY A 427 19.37 15.65 -4.49
CA GLY A 427 19.53 15.07 -5.82
C GLY A 427 18.51 13.98 -6.15
N VAL A 428 17.44 13.85 -5.37
CA VAL A 428 16.33 12.92 -5.65
C VAL A 428 15.30 13.64 -6.51
N PHE A 429 14.88 13.01 -7.61
CA PHE A 429 13.86 13.60 -8.50
C PHE A 429 12.49 13.66 -7.80
N TYR A 430 11.78 14.78 -7.90
CA TYR A 430 10.43 14.91 -7.34
C TYR A 430 9.45 13.89 -7.92
N ALA A 431 9.62 13.52 -9.19
CA ALA A 431 8.83 12.49 -9.85
C ALA A 431 9.00 11.10 -9.20
N ASP A 432 10.19 10.79 -8.67
CA ASP A 432 10.44 9.53 -7.98
C ASP A 432 9.70 9.51 -6.64
N GLN A 433 9.80 10.61 -5.90
CA GLN A 433 9.12 10.77 -4.61
C GLN A 433 7.61 10.75 -4.76
N SER A 434 7.06 11.41 -5.78
CA SER A 434 5.63 11.50 -5.98
C SER A 434 4.97 10.20 -6.44
N SER A 435 5.72 9.27 -7.02
CA SER A 435 5.18 7.95 -7.34
C SER A 435 5.09 7.08 -6.08
N VAL A 436 6.24 6.75 -5.48
CA VAL A 436 6.28 5.85 -4.31
C VAL A 436 5.77 6.50 -3.02
N GLY A 437 5.78 7.83 -2.91
CA GLY A 437 5.26 8.54 -1.74
C GLY A 437 3.75 8.41 -1.52
N ASN A 438 3.03 7.87 -2.51
CA ASN A 438 1.63 7.48 -2.41
C ASN A 438 1.43 5.99 -2.06
N CYS A 439 2.47 5.30 -1.62
CA CYS A 439 2.43 3.91 -1.11
C CYS A 439 2.75 3.87 0.39
N VAL A 440 2.35 2.79 1.05
CA VAL A 440 2.68 2.54 2.47
C VAL A 440 4.19 2.31 2.63
N GLY A 441 4.81 3.03 3.57
CA GLY A 441 6.19 2.78 4.02
C GLY A 441 6.24 1.96 5.30
N LEU A 442 5.47 2.36 6.31
CA LEU A 442 5.36 1.63 7.60
C LEU A 442 3.91 1.63 8.14
N PRO A 443 3.51 0.62 8.94
CA PRO A 443 4.24 -0.64 9.19
C PRO A 443 4.23 -1.57 7.97
N MET A 444 5.01 -2.65 8.00
CA MET A 444 5.05 -3.65 6.92
C MET A 444 4.74 -5.06 7.46
N CYS A 445 3.45 -5.38 7.61
CA CYS A 445 2.92 -6.64 8.13
C CYS A 445 1.73 -7.24 7.34
N PRO A 446 1.82 -7.38 6.00
CA PRO A 446 2.97 -7.12 5.14
C PRO A 446 3.07 -5.68 4.63
N GLY A 447 2.00 -4.88 4.67
CA GLY A 447 1.93 -3.57 4.01
C GLY A 447 0.67 -3.53 3.15
N ILE A 448 0.73 -2.84 2.00
CA ILE A 448 -0.33 -2.91 0.98
C ILE A 448 0.26 -3.17 -0.40
N GLU A 449 1.08 -2.26 -0.92
CA GLU A 449 1.67 -2.40 -2.26
C GLU A 449 2.90 -3.32 -2.27
N VAL A 450 3.78 -3.14 -1.29
CA VAL A 450 5.05 -3.85 -1.11
C VAL A 450 5.32 -4.06 0.39
N THR A 451 6.40 -4.75 0.73
CA THR A 451 6.77 -5.03 2.13
C THR A 451 8.23 -4.70 2.45
N TRP A 452 8.70 -5.15 3.61
CA TRP A 452 10.00 -4.86 4.23
C TRP A 452 11.23 -5.20 3.37
N SER A 453 11.10 -5.91 2.24
CA SER A 453 12.21 -6.06 1.29
C SER A 453 12.69 -4.71 0.76
N MET A 454 11.80 -3.72 0.68
CA MET A 454 12.13 -2.34 0.30
C MET A 454 12.98 -1.60 1.34
N GLN A 455 13.15 -2.14 2.55
CA GLN A 455 14.07 -1.60 3.55
C GLN A 455 15.50 -2.16 3.37
N ASN A 456 15.68 -3.21 2.55
CA ASN A 456 16.96 -3.87 2.37
C ASN A 456 17.81 -3.19 1.28
N PRO A 457 19.02 -2.69 1.60
CA PRO A 457 19.87 -2.03 0.60
C PRO A 457 20.29 -2.93 -0.57
N ALA A 458 20.26 -4.26 -0.42
CA ALA A 458 20.59 -5.20 -1.50
C ALA A 458 19.64 -5.12 -2.72
N VAL A 459 18.42 -4.61 -2.50
CA VAL A 459 17.39 -4.38 -3.54
C VAL A 459 17.74 -3.20 -4.44
N TYR A 460 18.63 -2.29 -4.01
CA TYR A 460 18.90 -1.04 -4.69
C TYR A 460 20.28 -1.03 -5.37
N ALA A 461 20.35 -0.40 -6.54
CA ALA A 461 21.60 -0.14 -7.25
C ALA A 461 22.16 1.26 -6.93
N ALA A 462 21.28 2.20 -6.62
CA ALA A 462 21.55 3.57 -6.24
C ALA A 462 20.33 4.12 -5.45
N PRO A 463 20.40 5.31 -4.84
CA PRO A 463 19.22 5.96 -4.25
C PRO A 463 18.02 5.90 -5.18
N TYR A 464 16.91 5.36 -4.68
CA TYR A 464 15.65 5.17 -5.41
C TYR A 464 15.67 4.21 -6.62
N VAL A 465 16.83 3.70 -7.05
CA VAL A 465 16.95 2.84 -8.24
C VAL A 465 16.98 1.37 -7.85
N ILE A 466 15.96 0.62 -8.25
CA ILE A 466 15.92 -0.85 -8.07
C ILE A 466 17.03 -1.50 -8.89
N LYS A 467 17.73 -2.44 -8.26
CA LYS A 467 18.82 -3.19 -8.87
C LYS A 467 18.27 -4.26 -9.80
N ASP A 468 18.27 -4.04 -11.10
CA ASP A 468 17.85 -5.06 -12.07
C ASP A 468 18.86 -6.23 -12.14
N GLN A 469 18.40 -7.46 -11.88
CA GLN A 469 19.23 -8.67 -11.96
C GLN A 469 19.79 -8.91 -13.37
N SER A 470 19.02 -8.58 -14.41
CA SER A 470 19.43 -8.81 -15.80
C SER A 470 20.37 -7.74 -16.36
N MET A 471 20.52 -6.62 -15.65
CA MET A 471 21.28 -5.44 -16.11
C MET A 471 20.84 -4.96 -17.51
N GLY A 472 19.53 -4.91 -17.75
CA GLY A 472 18.94 -4.48 -19.03
C GLY A 472 18.91 -5.55 -20.12
N ASN A 473 19.35 -6.78 -19.85
CA ASN A 473 19.36 -7.87 -20.84
C ASN A 473 18.05 -8.69 -20.85
N GLY A 474 17.14 -8.45 -19.91
CA GLY A 474 15.89 -9.19 -19.75
C GLY A 474 16.09 -10.64 -19.28
N PHE A 475 15.01 -11.42 -19.31
CA PHE A 475 14.95 -12.75 -18.69
C PHE A 475 14.58 -13.84 -19.72
N PRO A 476 15.41 -14.13 -20.74
CA PRO A 476 15.04 -15.03 -21.84
C PRO A 476 14.80 -16.48 -21.41
N SER A 477 15.39 -16.90 -20.30
CA SER A 477 15.15 -18.23 -19.70
C SER A 477 13.96 -18.23 -18.72
N GLY A 478 13.26 -17.10 -18.61
CA GLY A 478 12.24 -16.73 -17.63
C GLY A 478 12.72 -16.64 -16.19
N LEU A 479 11.75 -16.61 -15.27
CA LEU A 479 11.96 -16.17 -13.89
C LEU A 479 12.25 -17.33 -12.94
N ASP A 480 12.97 -17.01 -11.86
CA ASP A 480 13.32 -17.95 -10.79
C ASP A 480 12.28 -17.86 -9.66
N PRO A 481 11.54 -18.95 -9.37
CA PRO A 481 10.50 -18.97 -8.34
C PRO A 481 11.06 -18.95 -6.91
N GLU A 482 12.29 -19.41 -6.69
CA GLU A 482 12.83 -19.66 -5.35
C GLU A 482 13.83 -18.60 -4.89
N ARG A 483 14.30 -17.77 -5.82
CA ARG A 483 15.31 -16.75 -5.54
C ARG A 483 14.82 -15.61 -4.66
N ASP A 484 15.56 -15.33 -3.59
CA ASP A 484 15.40 -14.14 -2.75
C ASP A 484 16.36 -13.03 -3.21
N GLU A 485 15.81 -11.89 -3.62
CA GLU A 485 16.58 -10.71 -4.02
C GLU A 485 17.31 -10.03 -2.84
N CYS A 486 16.81 -10.22 -1.62
CA CYS A 486 17.43 -9.71 -0.40
C CYS A 486 18.74 -10.44 -0.05
N GLU A 487 18.94 -11.67 -0.56
CA GLU A 487 20.24 -12.38 -0.47
C GLU A 487 21.28 -11.81 -1.45
N GLY A 488 20.86 -10.90 -2.35
CA GLY A 488 21.71 -10.17 -3.28
C GLY A 488 21.54 -10.56 -4.74
N GLY A 489 22.15 -9.78 -5.64
CA GLY A 489 22.14 -10.01 -7.10
C GLY A 489 21.05 -9.26 -7.89
N GLY A 490 20.21 -8.45 -7.24
CA GLY A 490 19.18 -7.63 -7.89
C GLY A 490 17.79 -8.27 -7.92
N CYS A 491 16.80 -7.60 -8.47
CA CYS A 491 15.42 -8.01 -8.56
C CYS A 491 15.11 -8.58 -9.96
N GLN A 492 14.18 -9.53 -9.98
CA GLN A 492 13.45 -10.01 -11.14
C GLN A 492 12.00 -9.48 -11.10
N PRO A 493 11.29 -9.42 -12.24
CA PRO A 493 9.85 -9.15 -12.25
C PRO A 493 9.09 -10.01 -11.23
N GLY A 494 8.20 -9.38 -10.47
CA GLY A 494 7.42 -9.99 -9.40
C GLY A 494 8.11 -10.02 -8.03
N ASP A 495 9.39 -9.65 -7.90
CA ASP A 495 10.12 -9.74 -6.63
C ASP A 495 9.62 -8.74 -5.56
N LEU A 496 9.14 -7.55 -5.96
CA LEU A 496 8.71 -6.54 -4.98
C LEU A 496 7.34 -6.86 -4.36
N THR A 497 6.49 -7.59 -5.08
CA THR A 497 5.10 -7.89 -4.66
C THR A 497 4.88 -9.34 -4.20
N LYS A 498 5.84 -10.26 -4.41
CA LYS A 498 5.66 -11.70 -4.11
C LYS A 498 5.37 -12.04 -2.64
N ARG A 499 5.80 -11.20 -1.71
CA ARG A 499 5.62 -11.41 -0.26
C ARG A 499 4.22 -11.04 0.24
N MET A 500 3.47 -10.24 -0.52
CA MET A 500 2.12 -9.80 -0.15
C MET A 500 1.14 -10.98 -0.12
N ALA A 501 -0.05 -10.79 0.46
CA ALA A 501 -1.09 -11.82 0.49
C ALA A 501 -1.52 -12.27 -0.92
N CYS A 502 -1.96 -13.53 -1.03
CA CYS A 502 -2.39 -14.15 -2.28
C CYS A 502 -3.77 -14.81 -2.10
N PRO A 503 -4.89 -14.10 -2.35
CA PRO A 503 -4.96 -12.83 -3.07
C PRO A 503 -4.91 -11.59 -2.16
N TRP A 504 -4.58 -10.43 -2.74
CA TRP A 504 -4.41 -9.16 -2.01
C TRP A 504 -5.67 -8.71 -1.23
N GLN A 505 -6.87 -9.07 -1.68
CA GLN A 505 -8.12 -8.73 -0.99
C GLN A 505 -8.20 -9.35 0.42
N ALA A 506 -7.50 -10.46 0.67
CA ALA A 506 -7.42 -11.08 1.98
C ALA A 506 -6.59 -10.24 2.96
N ASP A 507 -5.55 -9.58 2.47
CA ASP A 507 -4.81 -8.55 3.21
C ASP A 507 -5.75 -7.39 3.54
N PHE A 508 -6.34 -6.79 2.50
CA PHE A 508 -7.20 -5.62 2.61
C PHE A 508 -8.39 -5.81 3.59
N PHE A 509 -8.95 -7.02 3.70
CA PHE A 509 -9.96 -7.33 4.71
C PHE A 509 -9.44 -7.27 6.15
N ASN A 510 -8.18 -7.64 6.39
CA ASN A 510 -7.55 -7.63 7.71
C ASN A 510 -6.78 -6.34 8.02
N CYS A 511 -6.41 -5.55 7.01
CA CYS A 511 -5.81 -4.21 7.06
C CYS A 511 -6.72 -3.19 7.76
N THR A 512 -7.07 -3.41 9.01
CA THR A 512 -8.09 -2.66 9.73
C THR A 512 -7.51 -2.18 11.05
N ILE A 513 -7.62 -3.00 12.09
CA ILE A 513 -7.11 -2.72 13.43
C ILE A 513 -6.48 -3.98 14.05
N GLN A 514 -5.73 -3.78 15.13
CA GLN A 514 -5.17 -4.82 15.98
C GLN A 514 -5.35 -4.42 17.44
N ASN A 515 -5.85 -5.36 18.25
CA ASN A 515 -5.79 -5.23 19.70
C ASN A 515 -4.42 -5.71 20.16
N VAL A 516 -3.56 -4.79 20.58
CA VAL A 516 -2.13 -5.07 20.84
C VAL A 516 -1.89 -5.11 22.34
N ASN A 517 -1.29 -6.19 22.85
CA ASN A 517 -0.85 -6.26 24.24
C ASN A 517 0.24 -5.22 24.50
N PHE A 518 0.21 -4.54 25.64
CA PHE A 518 1.22 -3.53 26.00
C PHE A 518 1.87 -3.76 27.38
N THR A 519 1.68 -4.94 27.98
CA THR A 519 2.19 -5.27 29.32
C THR A 519 3.29 -6.30 29.31
N ASP A 520 3.34 -7.16 28.29
CA ASP A 520 4.38 -8.16 28.12
C ASP A 520 5.06 -7.93 26.76
N PRO A 521 6.32 -7.49 26.71
CA PRO A 521 6.96 -7.13 25.45
C PRO A 521 7.30 -8.36 24.58
N THR A 522 7.18 -9.59 25.12
CA THR A 522 7.41 -10.83 24.36
C THR A 522 6.14 -11.46 23.81
N VAL A 523 4.96 -11.06 24.31
CA VAL A 523 3.69 -11.73 24.00
C VAL A 523 2.72 -10.79 23.31
N ASN A 524 2.30 -11.17 22.10
CA ASN A 524 1.17 -10.58 21.39
C ASN A 524 -0.13 -11.34 21.73
N LYS A 525 -0.08 -12.68 21.73
CA LYS A 525 -1.25 -13.56 21.87
C LYS A 525 -1.03 -14.70 22.86
N VAL A 526 -2.11 -15.18 23.45
CA VAL A 526 -2.14 -16.39 24.28
C VAL A 526 -3.18 -17.37 23.78
N ASN A 527 -2.93 -18.66 24.01
CA ASN A 527 -3.91 -19.71 23.70
C ASN A 527 -4.96 -19.81 24.82
N GLU A 528 -6.22 -19.46 24.53
CA GLU A 528 -7.37 -19.70 25.41
C GLU A 528 -8.11 -21.01 25.09
N GLY A 529 -7.66 -21.73 24.05
CA GLY A 529 -8.18 -23.02 23.64
C GLY A 529 -7.49 -24.19 24.33
N THR A 530 -7.60 -25.37 23.73
CA THR A 530 -6.84 -26.55 24.14
C THR A 530 -5.59 -26.69 23.27
N GLU A 531 -4.68 -27.62 23.58
CA GLU A 531 -3.55 -27.92 22.67
C GLU A 531 -4.03 -28.52 21.34
N GLU A 532 -5.12 -29.29 21.35
CA GLU A 532 -5.69 -29.94 20.16
C GLU A 532 -6.58 -29.00 19.32
N ASP A 533 -7.11 -27.94 19.94
CA ASP A 533 -7.92 -26.88 19.31
C ASP A 533 -7.45 -25.52 19.86
N PRO A 534 -6.28 -25.02 19.40
CA PRO A 534 -5.74 -23.77 19.87
C PRO A 534 -6.61 -22.59 19.42
N ASN A 535 -6.89 -21.68 20.36
CA ASN A 535 -7.60 -20.43 20.12
C ASN A 535 -6.71 -19.28 20.59
N MET A 536 -5.86 -18.82 19.68
CA MET A 536 -5.00 -17.67 19.94
C MET A 536 -5.85 -16.41 20.01
N VAL A 537 -5.66 -15.63 21.07
CA VAL A 537 -6.30 -14.33 21.26
C VAL A 537 -5.27 -13.33 21.78
N PRO A 538 -5.41 -12.03 21.49
CA PRO A 538 -4.54 -11.02 22.07
C PRO A 538 -4.47 -11.09 23.60
N LEU A 539 -3.25 -11.02 24.16
CA LEU A 539 -3.05 -11.05 25.61
C LEU A 539 -3.59 -9.76 26.24
N ALA A 540 -4.55 -9.86 27.16
CA ALA A 540 -5.04 -8.72 27.90
C ALA A 540 -4.03 -8.20 28.94
N PRO A 541 -4.00 -6.88 29.24
CA PRO A 541 -4.77 -5.83 28.59
C PRO A 541 -4.22 -5.49 27.20
N THR A 542 -5.11 -5.05 26.32
CA THR A 542 -4.78 -4.67 24.94
C THR A 542 -5.17 -3.23 24.64
N TYR A 543 -4.50 -2.62 23.66
CA TYR A 543 -4.84 -1.31 23.12
C TYR A 543 -5.31 -1.43 21.66
N TYR A 544 -6.37 -0.71 21.32
CA TYR A 544 -6.94 -0.68 19.97
C TYR A 544 -6.04 0.16 19.05
N SER A 545 -5.35 -0.49 18.12
CA SER A 545 -4.33 0.12 17.26
C SER A 545 -4.70 -0.06 15.80
N TYR A 546 -4.50 0.95 14.97
CA TYR A 546 -4.77 0.84 13.53
C TYR A 546 -3.63 0.13 12.77
N TRP A 547 -3.94 -0.37 11.57
CA TRP A 547 -2.95 -0.87 10.61
C TRP A 547 -2.49 0.22 9.62
N TRP A 548 -3.31 0.53 8.61
CA TRP A 548 -2.97 1.52 7.57
C TRP A 548 -4.17 2.41 7.25
N PRO A 549 -4.56 3.35 8.13
CA PRO A 549 -5.75 4.17 7.92
C PRO A 549 -5.86 4.87 6.55
N PRO A 550 -4.78 5.45 5.98
CA PRO A 550 -4.87 6.09 4.67
C PRO A 550 -5.13 5.10 3.53
N GLN A 551 -4.45 3.95 3.54
CA GLN A 551 -4.55 2.97 2.45
C GLN A 551 -5.76 2.03 2.57
N SER A 552 -6.21 1.79 3.81
CA SER A 552 -7.35 0.95 4.15
C SER A 552 -8.18 1.62 5.26
N PRO A 553 -9.07 2.56 4.87
CA PRO A 553 -9.86 3.33 5.82
C PRO A 553 -10.72 2.46 6.75
N TRP A 554 -10.97 2.95 7.96
CA TRP A 554 -11.78 2.22 8.94
C TRP A 554 -12.95 3.01 9.48
N ASP A 555 -12.72 4.25 9.94
CA ASP A 555 -13.75 5.14 10.49
C ASP A 555 -13.88 6.35 9.57
N VAL A 556 -15.00 6.45 8.83
CA VAL A 556 -15.18 7.44 7.76
C VAL A 556 -16.52 8.17 7.87
N LEU A 557 -16.60 9.37 7.29
CA LEU A 557 -17.84 10.14 7.22
C LEU A 557 -18.67 9.80 5.98
N THR A 558 -19.98 9.63 6.13
CA THR A 558 -20.92 9.49 5.01
C THR A 558 -21.21 10.81 4.30
N ASN A 559 -21.42 10.79 2.97
CA ASN A 559 -21.62 12.01 2.16
C ASN A 559 -23.03 12.19 1.55
N GLN A 560 -24.03 11.42 1.97
CA GLN A 560 -25.31 11.38 1.25
C GLN A 560 -26.31 12.44 1.72
N TYR A 561 -26.40 13.56 0.99
CA TYR A 561 -27.31 14.67 1.31
C TYR A 561 -28.74 14.47 0.77
N ASP A 562 -28.89 13.90 -0.42
CA ASP A 562 -30.19 13.91 -1.13
C ASP A 562 -31.08 12.72 -0.74
N ASP A 563 -30.64 11.50 -1.08
CA ASP A 563 -31.42 10.28 -0.86
C ASP A 563 -30.75 9.37 0.17
N GLN A 564 -31.08 9.60 1.44
CA GLN A 564 -30.63 8.77 2.57
C GLN A 564 -31.33 7.41 2.63
N SER A 565 -32.39 7.18 1.84
CA SER A 565 -33.08 5.88 1.85
C SER A 565 -32.24 4.75 1.26
N LEU A 566 -31.24 5.10 0.44
CA LEU A 566 -30.27 4.17 -0.15
C LEU A 566 -29.09 3.86 0.78
N THR A 567 -28.73 4.80 1.66
CA THR A 567 -27.59 4.64 2.56
C THR A 567 -28.01 4.20 3.95
N HIS A 568 -29.28 4.44 4.31
CA HIS A 568 -29.84 4.28 5.65
C HIS A 568 -29.10 5.10 6.73
N LEU A 569 -28.32 6.10 6.31
CA LEU A 569 -27.44 6.88 7.16
C LEU A 569 -27.48 8.36 6.76
N PRO A 570 -27.62 9.30 7.71
CA PRO A 570 -27.48 10.73 7.45
C PRO A 570 -26.05 11.11 7.07
N ALA A 571 -25.89 12.13 6.21
CA ALA A 571 -24.58 12.73 5.91
C ALA A 571 -23.86 13.22 7.18
N GLY A 572 -22.53 13.16 7.17
CA GLY A 572 -21.68 13.56 8.29
C GLY A 572 -21.60 12.56 9.45
N GLN A 573 -22.31 11.43 9.39
CA GLN A 573 -22.17 10.38 10.40
C GLN A 573 -20.87 9.60 10.19
N GLN A 574 -20.10 9.42 11.27
CA GLN A 574 -18.96 8.52 11.27
C GLN A 574 -19.44 7.06 11.38
N VAL A 575 -18.96 6.22 10.48
CA VAL A 575 -19.33 4.80 10.37
C VAL A 575 -18.13 3.95 9.96
N ASN A 576 -18.26 2.63 10.13
CA ASN A 576 -17.26 1.71 9.59
C ASN A 576 -17.23 1.78 8.04
N TYR A 577 -16.04 1.91 7.48
CA TYR A 577 -15.82 1.98 6.03
C TYR A 577 -16.27 0.71 5.30
N ALA A 578 -15.89 -0.46 5.82
CA ALA A 578 -16.17 -1.76 5.23
C ALA A 578 -17.55 -2.35 5.60
N ARG A 579 -18.47 -1.54 6.15
CA ARG A 579 -19.82 -1.97 6.57
C ARG A 579 -20.57 -2.69 5.43
N GLY A 580 -21.01 -3.92 5.68
CA GLY A 580 -21.65 -4.77 4.67
C GLY A 580 -20.76 -5.84 4.04
N ILE A 581 -19.43 -5.67 4.06
CA ILE A 581 -18.47 -6.72 3.65
C ILE A 581 -18.10 -7.54 4.88
N ASN A 582 -18.83 -8.60 5.20
CA ASN A 582 -18.75 -9.30 6.47
C ASN A 582 -17.84 -10.57 6.46
N SER A 583 -17.17 -10.86 5.34
CA SER A 583 -16.25 -12.00 5.21
C SER A 583 -15.11 -11.75 4.21
N PHE A 584 -14.05 -12.55 4.30
CA PHE A 584 -12.94 -12.58 3.33
C PHE A 584 -13.44 -12.77 1.90
N VAL A 585 -14.33 -13.75 1.73
CA VAL A 585 -14.98 -14.09 0.46
C VAL A 585 -15.61 -12.85 -0.17
N GLN A 586 -16.41 -12.12 0.61
CA GLN A 586 -17.07 -10.91 0.13
C GLN A 586 -16.08 -9.79 -0.23
N MET A 587 -14.92 -9.70 0.43
CA MET A 587 -13.90 -8.74 0.02
C MET A 587 -13.28 -9.13 -1.33
N VAL A 588 -12.99 -10.42 -1.53
CA VAL A 588 -12.49 -10.92 -2.81
C VAL A 588 -13.49 -10.61 -3.94
N GLU A 589 -14.77 -10.81 -3.70
CA GLU A 589 -15.83 -10.62 -4.70
C GLU A 589 -16.22 -9.15 -4.92
N HIS A 590 -16.14 -8.32 -3.88
CA HIS A 590 -16.82 -7.02 -3.85
C HIS A 590 -15.97 -5.84 -3.35
N TRP A 591 -14.64 -5.95 -3.33
CA TRP A 591 -13.73 -4.84 -3.01
C TRP A 591 -14.08 -3.54 -3.77
N SER A 592 -14.48 -3.65 -5.04
CA SER A 592 -14.81 -2.49 -5.87
C SER A 592 -16.10 -1.77 -5.47
N ALA A 593 -16.87 -2.30 -4.52
CA ALA A 593 -18.10 -1.68 -4.04
C ALA A 593 -17.85 -0.59 -2.99
N LEU A 594 -16.68 -0.60 -2.35
CA LEU A 594 -16.29 0.38 -1.34
C LEU A 594 -16.13 1.78 -1.94
N GLY A 595 -16.36 2.82 -1.14
CA GLY A 595 -16.23 4.21 -1.59
C GLY A 595 -14.79 4.71 -1.58
N PHE A 596 -14.54 5.83 -2.24
CA PHE A 596 -13.31 6.59 -2.10
C PHE A 596 -13.49 7.68 -1.04
N ILE A 597 -12.46 7.98 -0.27
CA ILE A 597 -12.45 9.05 0.72
C ILE A 597 -11.76 10.24 0.08
N ARG A 598 -12.54 11.29 -0.18
CA ARG A 598 -12.09 12.49 -0.89
C ARG A 598 -12.43 13.74 -0.11
N ASN A 599 -11.59 14.77 -0.23
CA ASN A 599 -11.92 16.11 0.19
C ASN A 599 -13.06 16.68 -0.67
N GLN A 600 -14.21 16.95 -0.07
CA GLN A 600 -15.35 17.58 -0.73
C GLN A 600 -15.19 19.10 -0.84
N ASN A 601 -14.30 19.71 -0.04
CA ASN A 601 -14.04 21.14 -0.05
C ASN A 601 -12.77 21.46 -0.85
N THR A 602 -12.78 21.11 -2.14
CA THR A 602 -11.60 21.18 -3.02
C THR A 602 -11.14 22.61 -3.31
N GLU A 603 -12.03 23.59 -3.23
CA GLU A 603 -11.71 25.01 -3.48
C GLU A 603 -10.94 25.66 -2.32
N GLU A 604 -11.04 25.08 -1.11
CA GLU A 604 -10.45 25.60 0.13
C GLU A 604 -9.62 24.50 0.84
N PRO A 605 -8.43 24.14 0.31
CA PRO A 605 -7.66 22.97 0.76
C PRO A 605 -7.18 23.03 2.22
N ASN A 606 -7.13 24.23 2.80
CA ASN A 606 -6.81 24.46 4.21
C ASN A 606 -7.98 24.10 5.15
N PHE A 607 -9.20 23.96 4.62
CA PHE A 607 -10.40 23.59 5.36
C PHE A 607 -10.97 22.27 4.82
N PRO A 608 -10.20 21.17 4.93
CA PRO A 608 -10.61 19.91 4.34
C PRO A 608 -11.90 19.38 4.96
N PHE A 609 -12.71 18.73 4.14
CA PHE A 609 -13.87 17.97 4.58
C PHE A 609 -13.91 16.65 3.82
N PHE A 610 -13.37 15.59 4.43
CA PHE A 610 -13.30 14.28 3.79
C PHE A 610 -14.54 13.44 4.09
N THR A 611 -15.10 12.86 3.04
CA THR A 611 -16.25 11.95 3.14
C THR A 611 -16.16 10.84 2.10
N GLU A 612 -16.93 9.78 2.31
CA GLU A 612 -17.06 8.67 1.39
C GLU A 612 -17.87 9.06 0.14
N SER A 613 -17.28 8.92 -1.04
CA SER A 613 -17.90 9.11 -2.35
C SER A 613 -17.90 7.81 -3.16
N GLU A 614 -18.81 7.71 -4.13
CA GLU A 614 -18.84 6.61 -5.12
C GLU A 614 -18.99 5.19 -4.55
N ARG A 615 -19.44 5.05 -3.30
CA ARG A 615 -19.79 3.74 -2.74
C ARG A 615 -20.97 3.15 -3.51
N ASN A 616 -20.91 1.85 -3.82
CA ASN A 616 -21.99 1.14 -4.51
C ASN A 616 -23.05 0.70 -3.50
N HIS A 617 -23.78 1.66 -2.92
CA HIS A 617 -24.78 1.41 -1.88
C HIS A 617 -25.82 0.37 -2.28
N GLN A 618 -26.17 0.28 -3.56
CA GLN A 618 -27.15 -0.66 -4.10
C GLN A 618 -26.76 -2.14 -3.90
N LEU A 619 -25.48 -2.45 -3.65
CA LEU A 619 -25.04 -3.82 -3.37
C LEU A 619 -25.52 -4.30 -2.00
N PHE A 620 -25.66 -3.39 -1.05
CA PHE A 620 -25.83 -3.71 0.35
C PHE A 620 -27.30 -3.62 0.75
N ALA A 621 -27.78 -4.67 1.38
CA ALA A 621 -29.02 -4.60 2.15
C ALA A 621 -28.75 -4.06 3.56
N TYR A 622 -29.84 -3.65 4.18
CA TYR A 622 -29.86 -3.04 5.50
C TYR A 622 -30.96 -3.64 6.35
N LYS A 623 -30.70 -3.77 7.64
CA LYS A 623 -31.70 -4.12 8.63
C LYS A 623 -31.39 -3.41 9.94
N ASP A 624 -32.38 -2.75 10.51
CA ASP A 624 -32.39 -2.37 11.92
C ASP A 624 -32.74 -3.59 12.77
N VAL A 625 -31.85 -3.94 13.69
CA VAL A 625 -32.07 -5.00 14.67
C VAL A 625 -32.37 -4.36 16.01
N PRO A 626 -33.62 -4.43 16.51
CA PRO A 626 -33.95 -3.94 17.85
C PRO A 626 -33.08 -4.62 18.91
N VAL A 627 -32.58 -3.85 19.88
CA VAL A 627 -31.79 -4.42 20.98
C VAL A 627 -32.59 -5.45 21.77
N SER A 628 -33.91 -5.27 21.88
CA SER A 628 -34.84 -6.21 22.50
C SER A 628 -34.86 -7.60 21.85
N ASP A 629 -34.62 -7.70 20.53
CA ASP A 629 -34.50 -8.99 19.82
C ASP A 629 -33.25 -9.76 20.28
N ILE A 630 -32.21 -9.03 20.72
CA ILE A 630 -30.93 -9.60 21.18
C ILE A 630 -30.99 -9.94 22.67
N THR A 631 -31.52 -9.02 23.49
CA THR A 631 -31.56 -9.18 24.95
C THR A 631 -32.74 -10.02 25.44
N GLY A 632 -33.80 -10.12 24.64
CA GLY A 632 -35.09 -10.69 25.02
C GLY A 632 -35.91 -9.77 25.94
N ASN A 633 -35.45 -8.54 26.21
CA ASN A 633 -36.11 -7.57 27.06
C ASN A 633 -36.80 -6.49 26.22
N GLN A 634 -38.13 -6.50 26.20
CA GLN A 634 -38.93 -5.50 25.46
C GLN A 634 -38.73 -4.06 25.94
N GLN A 635 -38.19 -3.84 27.14
CA GLN A 635 -37.87 -2.48 27.59
C GLN A 635 -36.69 -1.86 26.83
N ASP A 636 -35.92 -2.67 26.10
CA ASP A 636 -34.83 -2.19 25.25
C ASP A 636 -35.34 -1.77 23.85
N ASP A 637 -36.65 -1.86 23.59
CA ASP A 637 -37.28 -1.31 22.39
C ASP A 637 -37.04 0.21 22.28
N GLY A 638 -36.67 0.68 21.08
CA GLY A 638 -36.34 2.09 20.81
C GLY A 638 -34.84 2.36 20.69
N THR A 639 -33.99 1.34 20.85
CA THR A 639 -32.60 1.35 20.39
C THR A 639 -32.42 0.25 19.35
N ASP A 640 -31.92 0.62 18.17
CA ASP A 640 -31.69 -0.30 17.06
C ASP A 640 -30.19 -0.38 16.74
N ILE A 641 -29.75 -1.55 16.29
CA ILE A 641 -28.41 -1.78 15.76
C ILE A 641 -28.51 -1.82 14.22
N PRO A 642 -27.89 -0.87 13.50
CA PRO A 642 -27.90 -0.88 12.04
C PRO A 642 -26.97 -1.99 11.53
N VAL A 643 -27.51 -2.92 10.73
CA VAL A 643 -26.75 -4.03 10.14
C VAL A 643 -26.76 -3.92 8.63
N PHE A 644 -25.58 -3.69 8.06
CA PHE A 644 -25.34 -3.77 6.61
C PHE A 644 -24.82 -5.16 6.24
N TYR A 645 -25.29 -5.71 5.12
CA TYR A 645 -24.85 -7.00 4.61
C TYR A 645 -25.07 -7.11 3.10
N ILE A 646 -24.39 -8.05 2.47
CA ILE A 646 -24.68 -8.47 1.09
C ILE A 646 -25.71 -9.61 1.15
N PRO A 647 -26.88 -9.51 0.47
CA PRO A 647 -27.86 -10.58 0.43
C PRO A 647 -27.33 -11.84 -0.24
N ASP A 648 -27.80 -13.02 0.19
CA ASP A 648 -27.43 -14.30 -0.43
C ASP A 648 -27.84 -14.36 -1.93
N ASP A 649 -28.99 -13.78 -2.28
CA ASP A 649 -29.44 -13.63 -3.67
C ASP A 649 -29.22 -12.19 -4.18
N VAL A 650 -27.93 -11.87 -4.43
CA VAL A 650 -27.49 -10.57 -4.98
C VAL A 650 -28.20 -10.25 -6.29
N LYS A 651 -28.43 -11.26 -7.15
CA LYS A 651 -29.04 -11.07 -8.46
C LYS A 651 -30.48 -10.58 -8.34
N SER A 652 -31.30 -11.25 -7.52
CA SER A 652 -32.67 -10.81 -7.25
C SER A 652 -32.69 -9.42 -6.62
N HIS A 653 -31.83 -9.20 -5.62
CA HIS A 653 -31.71 -7.90 -4.93
C HIS A 653 -31.48 -6.75 -5.90
N LEU A 654 -30.45 -6.86 -6.76
CA LEU A 654 -30.10 -5.81 -7.72
C LEU A 654 -31.08 -5.68 -8.89
N SER A 655 -31.64 -6.80 -9.38
CA SER A 655 -32.61 -6.80 -10.50
C SER A 655 -33.86 -6.00 -10.18
N SER A 656 -34.27 -5.99 -8.91
CA SER A 656 -35.43 -5.26 -8.41
C SER A 656 -35.17 -3.77 -8.17
N GLY A 657 -33.90 -3.33 -8.23
CA GLY A 657 -33.47 -1.99 -7.87
C GLY A 657 -33.55 -0.95 -9.00
N CYS A 658 -32.98 0.23 -8.72
CA CYS A 658 -32.90 1.35 -9.66
C CYS A 658 -31.96 1.07 -10.85
N ALA A 659 -31.86 2.01 -11.80
CA ALA A 659 -30.98 1.86 -12.97
C ALA A 659 -29.52 1.59 -12.57
N LYS A 660 -29.00 2.25 -11.52
CA LYS A 660 -27.66 2.02 -10.99
C LYS A 660 -27.48 0.60 -10.43
N ALA A 661 -28.48 0.03 -9.76
CA ALA A 661 -28.44 -1.34 -9.27
C ALA A 661 -28.36 -2.35 -10.44
N LYS A 662 -29.11 -2.10 -11.52
CA LYS A 662 -29.06 -2.93 -12.74
C LYS A 662 -27.74 -2.80 -13.49
N ALA A 663 -27.16 -1.61 -13.54
CA ALA A 663 -25.82 -1.39 -14.11
C ALA A 663 -24.74 -2.13 -13.30
N LEU A 664 -24.81 -2.08 -11.97
CA LEU A 664 -23.94 -2.84 -11.09
C LEU A 664 -24.08 -4.35 -11.31
N LEU A 665 -25.32 -4.86 -11.44
CA LEU A 665 -25.57 -6.27 -11.74
C LEU A 665 -24.92 -6.69 -13.06
N ASN A 666 -25.06 -5.88 -14.11
CA ASN A 666 -24.41 -6.15 -15.40
C ASN A 666 -22.87 -6.23 -15.25
N GLY A 667 -22.28 -5.34 -14.46
CA GLY A 667 -20.84 -5.36 -14.16
C GLY A 667 -20.42 -6.63 -13.40
N LEU A 668 -21.20 -7.06 -12.41
CA LEU A 668 -20.95 -8.28 -11.64
C LEU A 668 -21.08 -9.56 -12.50
N GLU A 669 -22.13 -9.65 -13.32
CA GLU A 669 -22.37 -10.80 -14.20
C GLU A 669 -21.29 -10.97 -15.28
N LYS A 670 -20.65 -9.88 -15.73
CA LYS A 670 -19.50 -9.95 -16.64
C LYS A 670 -18.24 -10.52 -15.97
N LYS A 671 -18.12 -10.41 -14.64
CA LYS A 671 -16.89 -10.75 -13.90
C LYS A 671 -16.93 -12.04 -13.09
N MET A 672 -18.04 -12.37 -12.42
CA MET A 672 -18.09 -13.54 -11.55
C MET A 672 -18.20 -14.83 -12.36
N ALA A 673 -17.12 -15.61 -12.42
CA ALA A 673 -17.12 -16.88 -13.12
C ALA A 673 -17.73 -18.01 -12.26
N GLN A 674 -17.42 -18.06 -10.95
CA GLN A 674 -17.91 -19.09 -10.00
C GLN A 674 -17.92 -18.58 -8.55
N PRO A 675 -18.90 -18.95 -7.70
CA PRO A 675 -18.94 -18.59 -6.28
C PRO A 675 -17.70 -19.02 -5.52
N ILE A 676 -17.24 -18.20 -4.57
CA ILE A 676 -16.10 -18.53 -3.70
C ILE A 676 -16.60 -19.15 -2.39
N THR A 677 -15.92 -20.21 -1.94
CA THR A 677 -16.13 -20.88 -0.67
C THR A 677 -15.02 -20.54 0.32
N ALA A 678 -15.37 -20.46 1.60
CA ALA A 678 -14.40 -20.37 2.69
C ALA A 678 -14.45 -21.64 3.52
N LYS A 679 -13.31 -22.01 4.12
CA LYS A 679 -13.26 -23.10 5.08
C LYS A 679 -14.27 -22.81 6.22
N PRO A 680 -15.14 -23.76 6.60
CA PRO A 680 -16.07 -23.55 7.70
C PRO A 680 -15.30 -23.12 8.95
N ALA A 681 -15.65 -21.97 9.52
CA ALA A 681 -15.06 -21.57 10.78
C ALA A 681 -15.34 -22.65 11.84
N ILE A 682 -14.30 -23.13 12.53
CA ILE A 682 -14.40 -24.16 13.58
C ILE A 682 -15.42 -23.74 14.66
N LYS A 683 -15.65 -22.43 14.83
CA LYS A 683 -16.76 -21.87 15.62
C LYS A 683 -17.55 -20.84 14.82
N LYS A 684 -18.89 -20.97 14.83
CA LYS A 684 -19.84 -19.92 14.42
C LYS A 684 -19.88 -18.81 15.48
N VAL A 685 -18.79 -18.06 15.64
CA VAL A 685 -18.84 -16.83 16.45
C VAL A 685 -19.30 -15.71 15.52
N PRO A 686 -20.35 -14.95 15.87
CA PRO A 686 -20.65 -13.71 15.16
C PRO A 686 -19.40 -12.84 15.18
N ARG A 687 -18.82 -12.56 14.00
CA ARG A 687 -17.73 -11.60 13.92
C ARG A 687 -18.35 -10.24 14.20
N SER A 688 -18.04 -9.65 15.36
CA SER A 688 -18.44 -8.28 15.66
C SER A 688 -17.87 -7.35 14.58
N GLY A 689 -18.46 -6.15 14.42
CA GLY A 689 -17.99 -5.16 13.44
C GLY A 689 -16.53 -4.73 13.60
N THR A 690 -15.85 -5.15 14.68
CA THR A 690 -14.43 -4.93 14.95
C THR A 690 -13.61 -6.16 14.53
N ARG A 691 -12.70 -5.98 13.56
CA ARG A 691 -11.90 -7.05 12.97
C ARG A 691 -10.48 -6.99 13.51
N THR A 692 -10.09 -8.00 14.28
CA THR A 692 -8.73 -8.14 14.81
C THR A 692 -8.15 -9.45 14.30
N ARG A 693 -6.87 -9.47 13.95
CA ARG A 693 -6.17 -10.69 13.56
C ARG A 693 -6.02 -11.58 14.81
N ARG A 694 -6.93 -12.53 14.97
CA ARG A 694 -6.91 -13.53 16.06
C ARG A 694 -5.84 -14.58 15.83
#